data_AF-A0AAW7JRV7-F1
#
_entry.id   AF-A0AAW7JRV7-F1
#
_cell.length_a   1.000
_cell.length_b   1.000
_cell.length_c   1.000
_cell.angle_alpha   90.00
_cell.angle_beta   90.00
_cell.angle_gamma   90.00
#
_symmetry.space_group_name_H-M   'P 1'
#
loop_
_entity.id
_entity.type
_entity.pdbx_description
1 polymer ?
#
loop_
_entity_poly.entity_id
_entity_poly.type
_entity_poly.pdbx_seq_one_letter_code
_entity_poly.pdbx_strand_id
1 'polypeptide(L)'
;MKHFNTLLTVMFLLVWGGNIQSAKAQNSDIDWTQNAINFRNAVNKNVYLYNKTHNGFLNAGGKYGMQAVLNPRGIRLTLRQNAQGFYLEGPVKNESINKKGSCIGIINIDDKIYIDLAVPTEDEPRTAMAFDESGTNTFTIKGKEYQESPTYHSYKYDETHGYIRANGRKNDADEWCLVEADDYQNVIFKESEQGRYNISGLILNSRFIRNVVTQESEAFWSTERLNYESDDYCTSIDPKMGTEDSNDGYASEFGAFGCLEMGHVEGRFYQKISGLRPGLYAVTAQAFFDTNDKCTYKGGAYEAPNPAEASNAYLYANDAETRIPTLPENDYNTFKSYVDEQYKSLTNDGETNDKQYFRRNVPAAYFLAQGNQFSPDETFHRVTTYVTVTADEGSATGSLELGVRKDAVGGRVYVDNISLYYIGNEDEHLSFGVDAYGDESSVDTYTYEKEYYFKLSRKFNLNQWSALTLPVDLTGQQVKEAFGDEVELCKLYGENPQNHNQILFEPVDINNTYNAVIEANMCYLVKVKADAKFNENARYTFNRRNEAYPQYGSAPEKVIYDHGYIYEFTGVNCPGGIKKQETKPSPDGKLNYTYFNYHPEYAPKGSYVMSGGRMYHLTDNWDSLIGTAWYITEATPSQGSLTFVIDNGNGTTDINGIVTETPAGKAAEGVYTINGQKVASDKSLNDLPKGIYIVNGKKYIVR
;
A
#
# COMPACT_ATOMS: atom_id res chain seq x y z
N MET A 1 44.54 33.53 21.45
CA MET A 1 44.60 32.35 22.35
C MET A 1 43.19 31.99 22.75
N LYS A 2 42.80 30.76 22.38
CA LYS A 2 41.75 29.88 22.90
C LYS A 2 40.74 30.47 23.91
N HIS A 3 39.45 30.37 23.59
CA HIS A 3 38.52 29.54 24.37
C HIS A 3 37.41 29.00 23.46
N PHE A 4 37.06 27.74 23.68
CA PHE A 4 36.26 26.82 22.86
C PHE A 4 35.20 26.20 23.79
N ASN A 5 34.06 25.78 23.23
CA ASN A 5 32.99 24.92 23.79
C ASN A 5 32.13 25.58 24.91
N THR A 6 30.79 25.49 24.97
CA THR A 6 29.83 24.46 24.52
C THR A 6 28.43 25.09 24.67
N LEU A 7 27.52 25.08 23.69
CA LEU A 7 26.09 25.27 23.94
C LEU A 7 25.27 24.85 22.70
N LEU A 8 24.37 23.90 22.96
CA LEU A 8 23.19 23.47 22.19
C LEU A 8 23.39 22.99 20.75
N THR A 9 23.63 21.68 20.63
CA THR A 9 23.16 20.85 19.52
C THR A 9 22.06 19.95 20.06
N VAL A 10 20.87 20.50 20.32
CA VAL A 10 19.65 19.75 20.61
C VAL A 10 18.48 20.58 20.06
N MET A 11 17.91 20.12 18.94
CA MET A 11 16.56 20.38 18.41
C MET A 11 16.62 20.54 16.90
N PHE A 12 16.26 19.47 16.19
CA PHE A 12 15.28 19.49 15.08
C PHE A 12 15.12 18.05 14.61
N LEU A 13 14.19 17.28 15.19
CA LEU A 13 13.70 16.01 14.62
C LEU A 13 12.40 15.48 15.29
N LEU A 14 11.59 16.35 15.89
CA LEU A 14 10.32 15.97 16.51
C LEU A 14 9.28 17.05 16.20
N VAL A 15 8.51 16.87 15.10
CA VAL A 15 7.08 17.20 14.92
C VAL A 15 6.71 16.79 13.49
N TRP A 16 6.26 15.56 13.23
CA TRP A 16 5.47 15.26 12.01
C TRP A 16 4.39 14.20 12.33
N GLY A 17 3.40 14.61 13.12
CA GLY A 17 2.04 14.13 12.97
C GLY A 17 1.29 15.16 12.13
N GLY A 18 0.73 14.75 11.00
CA GLY A 18 -0.11 15.60 10.14
C GLY A 18 0.64 16.77 9.49
N ASN A 19 1.41 16.49 8.44
CA ASN A 19 1.55 17.35 7.26
C ASN A 19 2.29 16.56 6.17
N ILE A 20 2.04 16.95 4.93
CA ILE A 20 2.51 16.35 3.70
C ILE A 20 4.04 16.53 3.60
N GLN A 21 4.82 15.48 3.87
CA GLN A 21 6.16 15.40 3.28
C GLN A 21 5.93 14.95 1.86
N SER A 22 5.87 15.92 0.95
CA SER A 22 6.14 15.62 -0.45
C SER A 22 7.44 14.82 -0.50
N ALA A 23 7.39 13.67 -1.16
CA ALA A 23 8.54 12.81 -1.40
C ALA A 23 9.60 13.61 -2.18
N LYS A 24 10.40 14.41 -1.49
CA LYS A 24 11.68 14.90 -1.97
C LYS A 24 12.74 13.96 -1.43
N ALA A 25 13.37 13.29 -2.39
CA ALA A 25 14.47 12.36 -2.28
C ALA A 25 14.12 11.00 -1.64
N GLN A 26 14.51 9.91 -2.31
CA GLN A 26 15.12 8.83 -1.54
C GLN A 26 16.24 9.51 -0.74
N ASN A 27 16.03 9.76 0.56
CA ASN A 27 17.00 10.36 1.48
C ASN A 27 17.85 11.49 0.85
N SER A 28 17.53 12.76 1.11
CA SER A 28 18.28 13.93 0.61
C SER A 28 19.80 13.97 0.94
N ASP A 29 20.32 12.92 1.56
CA ASP A 29 21.68 12.76 2.06
C ASP A 29 22.57 11.89 1.15
N ILE A 30 22.02 11.19 0.13
CA ILE A 30 22.84 10.42 -0.81
C ILE A 30 23.65 11.38 -1.69
N ASP A 31 24.96 11.41 -1.45
CA ASP A 31 25.91 12.12 -2.33
C ASP A 31 26.21 11.28 -3.59
N TRP A 32 25.37 11.46 -4.60
CA TRP A 32 25.50 10.79 -5.89
C TRP A 32 26.82 11.09 -6.62
N THR A 33 27.55 12.14 -6.23
CA THR A 33 28.84 12.46 -6.86
C THR A 33 29.93 11.43 -6.57
N GLN A 34 29.81 10.66 -5.48
CA GLN A 34 30.76 9.59 -5.14
C GLN A 34 30.71 8.41 -6.11
N ASN A 35 29.58 8.23 -6.80
CA ASN A 35 29.35 7.17 -7.78
C ASN A 35 29.27 7.74 -9.20
N ALA A 36 29.72 8.99 -9.39
CA ALA A 36 29.68 9.65 -10.69
C ALA A 36 30.75 9.09 -11.62
N ILE A 37 30.37 8.87 -12.87
CA ILE A 37 31.27 8.48 -13.97
C ILE A 37 31.68 9.70 -14.78
N ASN A 38 32.94 9.75 -15.23
CA ASN A 38 33.38 10.76 -16.18
C ASN A 38 32.57 10.66 -17.47
N PHE A 39 32.00 11.76 -17.95
CA PHE A 39 31.13 11.76 -19.14
C PHE A 39 31.82 11.19 -20.40
N ARG A 40 33.15 11.28 -20.52
CA ARG A 40 33.87 10.68 -21.66
C ARG A 40 33.87 9.15 -21.62
N ASN A 41 33.80 8.57 -20.43
CA ASN A 41 33.72 7.12 -20.21
C ASN A 41 32.27 6.61 -20.19
N ALA A 42 31.29 7.51 -20.14
CA ALA A 42 29.87 7.21 -20.11
C ALA A 42 29.25 7.02 -21.50
N VAL A 43 29.99 7.29 -22.58
CA VAL A 43 29.48 7.17 -23.96
C VAL A 43 29.06 5.73 -24.25
N ASN A 44 27.84 5.57 -24.79
CA ASN A 44 27.13 4.31 -25.03
C ASN A 44 26.74 3.51 -23.78
N LYS A 45 26.79 4.12 -22.59
CA LYS A 45 26.31 3.51 -21.35
C LYS A 45 24.93 4.03 -20.95
N ASN A 46 24.17 3.18 -20.26
CA ASN A 46 22.96 3.60 -19.56
C ASN A 46 23.35 4.42 -18.33
N VAL A 47 22.79 5.62 -18.22
CA VAL A 47 23.12 6.58 -17.18
C VAL A 47 21.87 7.29 -16.67
N TYR A 48 21.99 7.86 -15.47
CA TYR A 48 21.06 8.82 -14.91
C TYR A 48 21.77 10.16 -14.77
N LEU A 49 21.11 11.24 -15.20
CA LEU A 49 21.64 12.60 -15.07
C LEU A 49 21.16 13.21 -13.75
N TYR A 50 22.09 13.48 -12.85
CA TYR A 50 21.81 14.06 -11.53
C TYR A 50 22.23 15.52 -11.48
N ASN A 51 21.31 16.38 -11.04
CA ASN A 51 21.57 17.77 -10.71
C ASN A 51 22.07 17.86 -9.27
N LYS A 52 23.35 18.21 -9.12
CA LYS A 52 24.00 18.36 -7.81
C LYS A 52 23.60 19.65 -7.11
N THR A 53 23.30 20.71 -7.86
CA THR A 53 22.89 22.00 -7.29
C THR A 53 21.56 21.90 -6.53
N HIS A 54 20.60 21.14 -7.07
CA HIS A 54 19.22 21.05 -6.57
C HIS A 54 18.81 19.65 -6.07
N ASN A 55 19.76 18.71 -6.00
CA ASN A 55 19.57 17.36 -5.47
C ASN A 55 18.42 16.58 -6.11
N GLY A 56 18.43 16.45 -7.43
CA GLY A 56 17.40 15.73 -8.17
C GLY A 56 17.90 15.12 -9.46
N PHE A 57 17.29 14.03 -9.89
CA PHE A 57 17.54 13.46 -11.19
C PHE A 57 16.65 14.08 -12.25
N LEU A 58 17.17 14.15 -13.46
CA LEU A 58 16.39 14.48 -14.65
C LEU A 58 15.24 13.48 -14.85
N ASN A 59 14.06 13.99 -15.15
CA ASN A 59 12.87 13.23 -15.51
C ASN A 59 11.96 14.02 -16.49
N ALA A 60 10.82 13.45 -16.86
CA ALA A 60 9.80 14.02 -17.73
C ALA A 60 8.63 14.62 -16.93
N GLY A 61 8.06 15.73 -17.41
CA GLY A 61 6.84 16.31 -16.84
C GLY A 61 6.45 17.62 -17.52
N GLY A 62 5.72 18.49 -16.81
CA GLY A 62 5.37 19.82 -17.30
C GLY A 62 4.52 19.81 -18.58
N LYS A 63 4.65 20.87 -19.39
CA LYS A 63 3.93 21.01 -20.65
C LYS A 63 4.13 19.79 -21.55
N TYR A 64 3.03 19.24 -22.07
CA TYR A 64 3.01 18.01 -22.88
C TYR A 64 3.44 16.72 -22.16
N GLY A 65 3.82 16.79 -20.89
CA GLY A 65 4.52 15.71 -20.18
C GLY A 65 5.96 15.49 -20.65
N MET A 66 6.53 16.45 -21.39
CA MET A 66 7.81 16.29 -22.10
C MET A 66 8.86 17.32 -21.71
N GLN A 67 8.56 18.25 -20.80
CA GLN A 67 9.58 19.14 -20.25
C GLN A 67 10.55 18.36 -19.37
N ALA A 68 11.81 18.77 -19.42
CA ALA A 68 12.83 18.27 -18.52
C ALA A 68 12.59 18.82 -17.10
N VAL A 69 12.31 17.95 -16.14
CA VAL A 69 12.04 18.30 -14.73
C VAL A 69 13.04 17.60 -13.82
N LEU A 70 13.07 17.97 -12.54
CA LEU A 70 13.81 17.23 -11.52
C LEU A 70 12.87 16.37 -10.68
N ASN A 71 13.30 15.15 -10.40
CA ASN A 71 12.57 14.18 -9.60
C ASN A 71 13.55 13.36 -8.74
N PRO A 72 13.13 12.82 -7.57
CA PRO A 72 13.93 11.87 -6.81
C PRO A 72 14.37 10.62 -7.60
N ARG A 73 13.58 10.20 -8.59
CA ARG A 73 13.85 9.06 -9.47
C ARG A 73 14.23 9.56 -10.85
N GLY A 74 15.35 9.11 -11.37
CA GLY A 74 15.80 9.51 -12.70
C GLY A 74 15.12 8.71 -13.81
N ILE A 75 15.01 9.31 -14.98
CA ILE A 75 14.76 8.57 -16.21
C ILE A 75 16.08 7.96 -16.71
N ARG A 76 16.07 6.69 -17.10
CA ARG A 76 17.26 6.02 -17.65
C ARG A 76 17.54 6.55 -19.06
N LEU A 77 18.76 7.04 -19.29
CA LEU A 77 19.21 7.62 -20.56
C LEU A 77 20.43 6.87 -21.09
N THR A 78 20.74 7.05 -22.36
CA THR A 78 22.03 6.67 -22.94
C THR A 78 22.78 7.92 -23.35
N LEU A 79 24.02 8.08 -22.86
CA LEU A 79 24.89 9.14 -23.38
C LEU A 79 25.45 8.72 -24.73
N ARG A 80 25.27 9.54 -25.75
CA ARG A 80 25.77 9.31 -27.10
C ARG A 80 26.72 10.43 -27.52
N GLN A 81 27.48 10.17 -28.57
CA GLN A 81 28.34 11.17 -29.19
C GLN A 81 28.30 11.03 -30.72
N ASN A 82 28.20 12.15 -31.42
CA ASN A 82 28.36 12.22 -32.87
C ASN A 82 29.22 13.45 -33.26
N ALA A 83 29.25 13.80 -34.55
CA ALA A 83 30.02 14.93 -35.05
C ALA A 83 29.66 16.30 -34.42
N GLN A 84 28.44 16.43 -33.86
CA GLN A 84 27.93 17.68 -33.29
C GLN A 84 28.16 17.81 -31.78
N GLY A 85 28.59 16.74 -31.11
CA GLY A 85 28.88 16.73 -29.69
C GLY A 85 28.23 15.55 -28.97
N PHE A 86 28.07 15.71 -27.65
CA PHE A 86 27.35 14.75 -26.82
C PHE A 86 25.85 15.00 -26.91
N TYR A 87 25.04 13.96 -26.68
CA TYR A 87 23.60 14.11 -26.50
C TYR A 87 23.06 12.97 -25.64
N LEU A 88 21.93 13.22 -24.98
CA LEU A 88 21.26 12.23 -24.14
C LEU A 88 20.05 11.70 -24.89
N GLU A 89 20.06 10.40 -25.16
CA GLU A 89 18.97 9.64 -25.75
C GLU A 89 18.17 8.95 -24.63
N GLY A 90 16.86 9.18 -24.58
CA GLY A 90 15.97 8.62 -23.57
C GLY A 90 15.00 7.57 -24.11
N PRO A 91 14.12 7.05 -23.25
CA PRO A 91 13.18 5.98 -23.60
C PRO A 91 11.87 6.49 -24.21
N VAL A 92 11.70 7.80 -24.28
CA VAL A 92 10.56 8.45 -24.93
C VAL A 92 10.79 8.42 -26.43
N LYS A 93 9.79 7.99 -27.20
CA LYS A 93 9.85 7.99 -28.66
C LYS A 93 8.69 8.81 -29.23
N ASN A 94 8.99 9.99 -29.73
CA ASN A 94 8.02 10.81 -30.45
C ASN A 94 8.21 10.67 -31.97
N GLU A 95 7.25 10.05 -32.64
CA GLU A 95 7.29 9.74 -34.09
C GLU A 95 6.68 10.84 -34.97
N SER A 96 6.32 11.99 -34.40
CA SER A 96 5.79 13.12 -35.18
C SER A 96 6.80 13.64 -36.21
N ILE A 97 6.29 14.04 -37.38
CA ILE A 97 7.05 14.46 -38.57
C ILE A 97 7.95 15.71 -38.39
N ASN A 98 7.84 16.42 -37.25
CA ASN A 98 8.47 17.73 -37.03
C ASN A 98 9.62 17.69 -36.01
N LYS A 99 10.78 17.14 -36.39
CA LYS A 99 12.02 17.24 -35.59
C LYS A 99 11.90 16.66 -34.17
N LYS A 100 11.01 15.69 -34.01
CA LYS A 100 10.76 14.94 -32.79
C LYS A 100 11.55 13.62 -32.79
N GLY A 101 11.80 13.09 -31.60
CA GLY A 101 12.63 11.91 -31.40
C GLY A 101 12.67 11.51 -29.93
N SER A 102 13.84 11.09 -29.48
CA SER A 102 14.09 10.56 -28.13
C SER A 102 15.12 11.34 -27.33
N CYS A 103 15.57 12.47 -27.85
CA CYS A 103 16.71 13.21 -27.31
C CYS A 103 16.27 14.45 -26.52
N ILE A 104 17.12 14.80 -25.57
CA ILE A 104 16.93 15.97 -24.71
C ILE A 104 17.52 17.21 -25.38
N GLY A 105 16.74 18.28 -25.47
CA GLY A 105 17.19 19.54 -26.03
C GLY A 105 16.15 20.65 -26.01
N ILE A 106 16.44 21.73 -26.72
CA ILE A 106 15.67 22.97 -26.68
C ILE A 106 14.61 22.97 -27.80
N ILE A 107 13.32 23.19 -27.49
CA ILE A 107 12.24 23.13 -28.51
C ILE A 107 12.12 24.41 -29.37
N ASN A 108 12.59 25.53 -28.84
CA ASN A 108 12.63 26.85 -29.47
C ASN A 108 13.62 27.71 -28.66
N ILE A 109 14.15 28.81 -29.20
CA ILE A 109 15.13 29.68 -28.50
C ILE A 109 14.59 30.30 -27.19
N ASP A 110 13.34 30.02 -26.83
CA ASP A 110 12.64 30.37 -25.60
C ASP A 110 13.14 29.62 -24.35
N ASP A 111 14.37 29.08 -24.36
CA ASP A 111 15.10 28.39 -23.28
C ASP A 111 14.48 27.13 -22.64
N LYS A 112 13.31 26.66 -23.09
CA LYS A 112 12.66 25.46 -22.52
C LYS A 112 13.28 24.17 -23.06
N ILE A 113 13.60 23.25 -22.15
CA ILE A 113 14.18 21.94 -22.48
C ILE A 113 13.08 20.87 -22.49
N TYR A 114 13.08 20.06 -23.53
CA TYR A 114 12.19 18.94 -23.76
C TYR A 114 12.98 17.66 -24.00
N ILE A 115 12.37 16.51 -23.73
CA ILE A 115 13.02 15.19 -23.76
C ILE A 115 12.61 14.32 -24.97
N ASP A 116 11.94 14.91 -25.96
CA ASP A 116 11.31 14.21 -27.08
C ASP A 116 11.76 14.75 -28.45
N LEU A 117 12.99 15.26 -28.56
CA LEU A 117 13.52 15.90 -29.77
C LEU A 117 14.41 14.96 -30.60
N ALA A 118 14.68 15.33 -31.85
CA ALA A 118 15.52 14.53 -32.74
C ALA A 118 17.01 14.48 -32.33
N VAL A 119 17.70 13.43 -32.75
CA VAL A 119 19.17 13.30 -32.66
C VAL A 119 19.85 14.51 -33.32
N PRO A 120 20.93 15.08 -32.74
CA PRO A 120 21.49 16.31 -33.26
C PRO A 120 22.17 16.10 -34.61
N THR A 121 21.88 16.99 -35.55
CA THR A 121 22.55 17.07 -36.86
C THR A 121 23.17 18.45 -37.05
N GLU A 122 23.90 18.65 -38.16
CA GLU A 122 24.46 19.96 -38.47
C GLU A 122 23.37 21.02 -38.60
N ASP A 123 22.23 20.67 -39.21
CA ASP A 123 21.05 21.53 -39.40
C ASP A 123 20.15 21.63 -38.17
N GLU A 124 20.34 20.73 -37.22
CA GLU A 124 19.49 20.60 -36.04
C GLU A 124 20.30 20.30 -34.78
N PRO A 125 21.04 21.29 -34.24
CA PRO A 125 21.95 21.05 -33.13
C PRO A 125 21.31 21.16 -31.73
N ARG A 126 19.98 21.33 -31.61
CA ARG A 126 19.33 21.76 -30.34
C ARG A 126 19.39 20.71 -29.21
N THR A 127 19.72 19.47 -29.54
CA THR A 127 19.95 18.36 -28.60
C THR A 127 21.44 18.08 -28.36
N ALA A 128 22.33 18.78 -29.07
CA ALA A 128 23.77 18.70 -28.84
C ALA A 128 24.14 19.44 -27.56
N MET A 129 24.98 18.80 -26.76
CA MET A 129 25.43 19.24 -25.45
C MET A 129 26.96 19.34 -25.44
N ALA A 130 27.45 20.42 -24.84
CA ALA A 130 28.83 20.55 -24.41
C ALA A 130 28.90 20.43 -22.89
N PHE A 131 29.87 19.66 -22.40
CA PHE A 131 30.13 19.49 -20.98
C PHE A 131 31.42 20.20 -20.61
N ASP A 132 31.32 21.17 -19.69
CA ASP A 132 32.49 21.84 -19.11
C ASP A 132 32.73 21.28 -17.71
N GLU A 133 33.90 20.69 -17.49
CA GLU A 133 34.29 20.15 -16.19
C GLU A 133 34.23 21.23 -15.09
N SER A 134 33.58 20.91 -13.98
CA SER A 134 33.47 21.77 -12.80
C SER A 134 34.10 21.15 -11.55
N GLY A 135 34.40 19.85 -11.59
CA GLY A 135 35.05 19.10 -10.51
C GLY A 135 35.36 17.64 -10.90
N THR A 136 35.60 16.78 -9.91
CA THR A 136 35.83 15.35 -10.15
C THR A 136 34.53 14.69 -10.60
N ASN A 137 34.45 14.28 -11.87
CA ASN A 137 33.28 13.66 -12.49
C ASN A 137 32.00 14.51 -12.45
N THR A 138 32.12 15.82 -12.20
CA THR A 138 31.04 16.80 -12.29
C THR A 138 31.29 17.81 -13.40
N PHE A 139 30.21 18.33 -13.97
CA PHE A 139 30.27 19.25 -15.11
C PHE A 139 29.06 20.18 -15.15
N THR A 140 29.21 21.29 -15.87
CA THR A 140 28.08 22.13 -16.31
C THR A 140 27.69 21.76 -17.73
N ILE A 141 26.40 21.88 -18.06
CA ILE A 141 25.87 21.54 -19.38
C ILE A 141 25.55 22.81 -20.15
N LYS A 142 25.94 22.85 -21.42
CA LYS A 142 25.64 23.92 -22.37
C LYS A 142 24.93 23.37 -23.60
N GLY A 143 23.77 23.94 -23.91
CA GLY A 143 23.05 23.63 -25.15
C GLY A 143 23.39 24.61 -26.27
N LYS A 144 23.35 24.13 -27.53
CA LYS A 144 23.49 24.98 -28.71
C LYS A 144 22.12 25.48 -29.17
N GLU A 145 21.99 26.80 -29.34
CA GLU A 145 20.72 27.48 -29.60
C GLU A 145 20.32 27.47 -31.11
N TYR A 146 21.28 27.64 -32.03
CA TYR A 146 21.07 27.62 -33.49
C TYR A 146 22.37 27.32 -34.27
N GLN A 147 22.28 27.00 -35.57
CA GLN A 147 23.44 26.75 -36.46
C GLN A 147 24.46 27.89 -36.43
N GLU A 148 24.00 29.14 -36.47
CA GLU A 148 24.80 30.37 -36.60
C GLU A 148 24.99 31.16 -35.29
N SER A 149 24.37 30.74 -34.18
CA SER A 149 24.49 31.48 -32.92
C SER A 149 25.78 31.10 -32.18
N PRO A 150 26.63 32.08 -31.80
CA PRO A 150 27.82 31.82 -30.97
C PRO A 150 27.46 31.66 -29.48
N THR A 151 26.20 31.85 -29.08
CA THR A 151 25.77 31.82 -27.67
C THR A 151 25.38 30.41 -27.23
N TYR A 152 26.08 29.92 -26.21
CA TYR A 152 25.69 28.74 -25.45
C TYR A 152 25.06 29.20 -24.14
N HIS A 153 23.87 28.68 -23.85
CA HIS A 153 23.24 28.87 -22.56
C HIS A 153 23.41 27.62 -21.69
N SER A 154 23.70 27.85 -20.42
CA SER A 154 23.92 26.77 -19.46
C SER A 154 22.58 26.27 -18.94
N TYR A 155 22.51 24.97 -18.70
CA TYR A 155 21.32 24.35 -18.14
C TYR A 155 21.24 24.70 -16.66
N LYS A 156 20.05 25.12 -16.21
CA LYS A 156 19.75 25.37 -14.81
C LYS A 156 18.30 25.03 -14.48
N TYR A 157 18.03 24.65 -13.25
CA TYR A 157 16.69 24.39 -12.76
C TYR A 157 15.99 25.70 -12.38
N ASP A 158 14.76 25.88 -12.85
CA ASP A 158 13.92 27.02 -12.52
C ASP A 158 12.96 26.60 -11.40
N GLU A 159 13.34 26.89 -10.15
CA GLU A 159 12.53 26.54 -8.97
C GLU A 159 11.14 27.17 -8.99
N THR A 160 10.97 28.32 -9.66
CA THR A 160 9.68 29.02 -9.74
C THR A 160 8.71 28.26 -10.63
N HIS A 161 9.21 27.64 -11.70
CA HIS A 161 8.38 26.98 -12.69
C HIS A 161 8.42 25.44 -12.65
N GLY A 162 9.39 24.84 -11.95
CA GLY A 162 9.49 23.39 -11.74
C GLY A 162 10.12 22.61 -12.89
N TYR A 163 10.86 23.27 -13.80
CA TYR A 163 11.53 22.62 -14.94
C TYR A 163 12.91 23.19 -15.22
N ILE A 164 13.70 22.47 -16.02
CA ILE A 164 15.05 22.84 -16.41
C ILE A 164 15.00 23.74 -17.64
N ARG A 165 15.83 24.80 -17.63
CA ARG A 165 15.93 25.80 -18.68
C ARG A 165 17.37 25.94 -19.17
N ALA A 166 17.54 26.29 -20.43
CA ALA A 166 18.80 26.64 -21.05
C ALA A 166 18.92 28.17 -21.16
N ASN A 167 18.98 28.87 -20.04
CA ASN A 167 19.19 30.33 -19.99
C ASN A 167 20.25 30.76 -18.96
N GLY A 168 20.90 29.82 -18.29
CA GLY A 168 21.95 30.08 -17.32
C GLY A 168 23.16 30.73 -17.96
N ARG A 169 23.76 31.70 -17.24
CA ARG A 169 25.12 32.20 -17.56
C ARG A 169 26.13 31.26 -16.91
N LYS A 170 27.41 31.33 -17.33
CA LYS A 170 28.49 30.48 -16.79
C LYS A 170 28.56 30.48 -15.25
N ASN A 171 28.31 31.61 -14.60
CA ASN A 171 28.38 31.75 -13.14
C ASN A 171 27.08 31.37 -12.42
N ASP A 172 26.05 30.99 -13.17
CA ASP A 172 24.68 30.69 -12.76
C ASP A 172 24.23 29.34 -13.39
N ALA A 173 25.20 28.51 -13.73
CA ALA A 173 25.00 27.19 -14.32
C ALA A 173 24.89 26.15 -13.21
N ASP A 174 23.96 25.22 -13.35
CA ASP A 174 23.90 24.10 -12.42
C ASP A 174 25.06 23.13 -12.64
N GLU A 175 25.50 22.52 -11.55
CA GLU A 175 26.47 21.44 -11.57
C GLU A 175 25.74 20.10 -11.66
N TRP A 176 26.21 19.23 -12.55
CA TRP A 176 25.61 17.95 -12.86
C TRP A 176 26.64 16.83 -12.76
N CYS A 177 26.17 15.59 -12.61
CA CYS A 177 26.97 14.39 -12.82
C CYS A 177 26.15 13.29 -13.51
N LEU A 178 26.86 12.31 -14.07
CA LEU A 178 26.26 11.08 -14.60
C LEU A 178 26.53 9.94 -13.63
N VAL A 179 25.52 9.14 -13.35
CA VAL A 179 25.63 7.89 -12.59
C VAL A 179 25.30 6.74 -13.54
N GLU A 180 26.17 5.74 -13.65
CA GLU A 180 25.91 4.54 -14.45
C GLU A 180 24.73 3.76 -13.86
N ALA A 181 23.92 3.10 -14.70
CA ALA A 181 22.71 2.43 -14.22
C ALA A 181 22.99 1.35 -13.16
N ASP A 182 24.07 0.59 -13.31
CA ASP A 182 24.49 -0.43 -12.34
C ASP A 182 24.91 0.22 -11.00
N ASP A 183 25.65 1.34 -11.06
CA ASP A 183 26.04 2.09 -9.86
C ASP A 183 24.82 2.72 -9.17
N TYR A 184 23.86 3.22 -9.95
CA TYR A 184 22.59 3.74 -9.43
C TYR A 184 21.83 2.66 -8.64
N GLN A 185 21.71 1.46 -9.20
CA GLN A 185 21.09 0.32 -8.53
C GLN A 185 21.89 -0.11 -7.29
N ASN A 186 23.21 -0.21 -7.39
CA ASN A 186 24.08 -0.59 -6.28
C ASN A 186 23.99 0.37 -5.10
N VAL A 187 23.90 1.68 -5.35
CA VAL A 187 23.68 2.68 -4.29
C VAL A 187 22.33 2.43 -3.62
N ILE A 188 21.25 2.23 -4.38
CA ILE A 188 19.92 1.97 -3.81
C ILE A 188 19.90 0.67 -3.00
N PHE A 189 20.56 -0.38 -3.48
CA PHE A 189 20.70 -1.63 -2.73
C PHE A 189 21.48 -1.43 -1.42
N LYS A 190 22.59 -0.69 -1.43
CA LYS A 190 23.36 -0.36 -0.22
C LYS A 190 22.57 0.50 0.77
N GLU A 191 21.78 1.45 0.27
CA GLU A 191 20.90 2.24 1.14
C GLU A 191 19.89 1.34 1.85
N SER A 192 19.34 0.33 1.15
CA SER A 192 18.47 -0.66 1.79
C SER A 192 19.16 -1.39 2.96
N GLU A 193 20.48 -1.56 2.96
CA GLU A 193 21.23 -2.21 4.04
C GLU A 193 21.17 -1.43 5.37
N GLN A 194 20.94 -0.12 5.30
CA GLN A 194 20.87 0.75 6.48
C GLN A 194 19.49 0.67 7.17
N GLY A 195 18.52 -0.04 6.58
CA GLY A 195 17.17 -0.33 7.11
C GLY A 195 16.03 0.65 6.77
N ARG A 196 14.90 0.17 6.23
CA ARG A 196 13.66 0.94 5.96
C ARG A 196 13.80 2.10 4.96
N TYR A 197 13.89 1.77 3.68
CA TYR A 197 14.16 2.72 2.60
C TYR A 197 13.16 2.65 1.45
N ASN A 198 12.81 3.82 0.90
CA ASN A 198 12.21 3.91 -0.42
C ASN A 198 13.26 3.50 -1.46
N ILE A 199 13.04 2.39 -2.15
CA ILE A 199 13.93 1.84 -3.18
C ILE A 199 13.27 1.85 -4.55
N SER A 200 12.23 2.68 -4.73
CA SER A 200 11.46 2.75 -5.96
C SER A 200 12.26 3.15 -7.19
N GLY A 201 13.49 3.66 -7.04
CA GLY A 201 14.41 3.86 -8.16
C GLY A 201 14.78 2.56 -8.90
N LEU A 202 14.53 1.39 -8.30
CA LEU A 202 14.67 0.09 -8.97
C LEU A 202 13.53 -0.22 -9.95
N ILE A 203 12.39 0.49 -9.86
CA ILE A 203 11.25 0.33 -10.76
C ILE A 203 11.44 1.28 -11.95
N LEU A 204 11.44 0.74 -13.16
CA LEU A 204 11.49 1.55 -14.37
C LEU A 204 10.09 2.11 -14.70
N ASN A 205 10.02 3.39 -15.07
CA ASN A 205 8.77 4.06 -15.48
C ASN A 205 7.59 3.82 -14.53
N SER A 206 7.83 4.03 -13.23
CA SER A 206 6.83 3.82 -12.18
C SER A 206 5.67 4.83 -12.18
N ARG A 207 5.76 5.87 -13.02
CA ARG A 207 4.80 6.98 -13.17
C ARG A 207 4.23 7.09 -14.59
N PHE A 208 4.40 6.03 -15.39
CA PHE A 208 3.84 5.91 -16.73
C PHE A 208 4.02 7.14 -17.63
N ILE A 209 5.27 7.59 -17.75
CA ILE A 209 5.68 8.69 -18.62
C ILE A 209 5.17 8.42 -20.03
N ARG A 210 4.65 9.47 -20.64
CA ARG A 210 4.08 9.46 -21.98
C ARG A 210 5.09 9.00 -23.03
N ASN A 211 4.60 8.33 -24.08
CA ASN A 211 5.37 7.93 -25.27
C ASN A 211 6.60 7.07 -24.95
N VAL A 212 6.63 6.42 -23.78
CA VAL A 212 7.61 5.39 -23.47
C VAL A 212 7.24 4.13 -24.24
N VAL A 213 8.21 3.51 -24.90
CA VAL A 213 8.00 2.32 -25.72
C VAL A 213 7.39 1.20 -24.87
N THR A 214 6.30 0.63 -25.37
CA THR A 214 5.49 -0.43 -24.73
C THR A 214 5.45 -1.72 -25.54
N GLN A 215 6.17 -1.76 -26.68
CA GLN A 215 6.37 -2.98 -27.46
C GLN A 215 7.28 -3.95 -26.70
N GLU A 216 6.94 -5.25 -26.71
CA GLU A 216 7.58 -6.27 -25.86
C GLU A 216 9.12 -6.30 -25.90
N SER A 217 9.75 -5.95 -27.02
CA SER A 217 11.21 -5.96 -27.16
C SER A 217 11.93 -4.80 -26.46
N GLU A 218 11.23 -3.72 -26.14
CA GLU A 218 11.80 -2.47 -25.62
C GLU A 218 11.05 -1.93 -24.38
N ALA A 219 9.99 -2.63 -23.94
CA ALA A 219 9.14 -2.20 -22.84
C ALA A 219 9.84 -2.29 -21.49
N PHE A 220 9.63 -1.28 -20.65
CA PHE A 220 10.06 -1.34 -19.25
C PHE A 220 9.22 -2.30 -18.41
N TRP A 221 7.98 -2.53 -18.80
CA TRP A 221 7.05 -3.43 -18.14
C TRP A 221 6.76 -4.61 -19.05
N SER A 222 6.82 -5.81 -18.48
CA SER A 222 6.41 -7.04 -19.13
C SER A 222 4.91 -7.24 -19.03
N THR A 223 4.33 -7.94 -19.99
CA THR A 223 2.93 -8.36 -19.96
C THR A 223 2.80 -9.87 -20.03
N GLU A 224 1.70 -10.38 -19.50
CA GLU A 224 1.24 -11.74 -19.76
C GLU A 224 -0.26 -11.68 -20.10
N ARG A 225 -0.66 -12.32 -21.20
CA ARG A 225 -2.02 -12.29 -21.75
C ARG A 225 -2.53 -10.89 -22.14
N LEU A 226 -1.63 -9.92 -22.35
CA LEU A 226 -1.96 -8.58 -22.87
C LEU A 226 -1.14 -8.28 -24.12
N ASN A 227 -1.82 -7.94 -25.22
CA ASN A 227 -1.24 -7.55 -26.49
C ASN A 227 -1.48 -6.07 -26.79
N TYR A 228 -0.40 -5.29 -26.86
CA TYR A 228 -0.45 -3.83 -27.01
C TYR A 228 -1.29 -3.34 -28.20
N GLU A 229 -1.28 -4.07 -29.31
CA GLU A 229 -1.93 -3.64 -30.56
C GLU A 229 -3.44 -3.90 -30.54
N SER A 230 -3.91 -4.95 -29.85
CA SER A 230 -5.30 -5.40 -29.91
C SER A 230 -6.09 -5.16 -28.62
N ASP A 231 -5.43 -5.23 -27.47
CA ASP A 231 -6.13 -5.38 -26.20
C ASP A 231 -6.46 -4.04 -25.56
N ASP A 232 -7.52 -4.02 -24.76
CA ASP A 232 -8.03 -2.84 -24.07
C ASP A 232 -7.22 -2.47 -22.83
N TYR A 233 -5.96 -2.10 -23.06
CA TYR A 233 -5.09 -1.52 -22.04
C TYR A 233 -4.15 -0.47 -22.63
N CYS A 234 -3.73 0.48 -21.80
CA CYS A 234 -2.71 1.46 -22.16
C CYS A 234 -2.05 2.03 -20.90
N THR A 235 -0.94 2.77 -21.06
CA THR A 235 -0.20 3.36 -19.94
C THR A 235 -0.12 4.88 -20.00
N SER A 236 -0.36 5.49 -21.15
CA SER A 236 -0.30 6.95 -21.29
C SER A 236 -1.37 7.48 -22.23
N ILE A 237 -1.46 8.81 -22.32
CA ILE A 237 -2.14 9.52 -23.40
C ILE A 237 -1.72 8.99 -24.79
N ASP A 238 -2.59 9.17 -25.78
CA ASP A 238 -2.33 8.73 -27.15
C ASP A 238 -1.10 9.42 -27.78
N PRO A 239 -0.24 8.69 -28.50
CA PRO A 239 0.91 9.28 -29.19
C PRO A 239 0.55 10.37 -30.20
N LYS A 240 -0.67 10.36 -30.74
CA LYS A 240 -1.15 11.38 -31.70
C LYS A 240 -1.66 12.67 -31.04
N MET A 241 -1.80 12.70 -29.72
CA MET A 241 -2.14 13.96 -29.03
C MET A 241 -0.96 14.94 -29.08
N GLY A 242 -1.19 16.22 -29.30
CA GLY A 242 -0.12 17.22 -29.48
C GLY A 242 0.69 17.04 -30.77
N THR A 243 0.18 16.31 -31.77
CA THR A 243 0.76 16.28 -33.12
C THR A 243 0.01 17.17 -34.11
N GLU A 244 -1.18 17.64 -33.74
CA GLU A 244 -2.05 18.51 -34.55
C GLU A 244 -2.51 19.71 -33.71
N ASP A 245 -2.74 20.86 -34.36
CA ASP A 245 -3.11 22.10 -33.66
C ASP A 245 -4.43 21.97 -32.86
N SER A 246 -5.33 21.09 -33.30
CA SER A 246 -6.64 20.85 -32.67
C SER A 246 -6.58 20.20 -31.30
N ASN A 247 -5.53 19.43 -31.01
CA ASN A 247 -5.35 18.71 -29.75
C ASN A 247 -4.09 19.14 -28.98
N ASP A 248 -3.37 20.15 -29.48
CA ASP A 248 -2.15 20.68 -28.85
C ASP A 248 -2.42 21.25 -27.45
N GLY A 249 -3.52 21.99 -27.28
CA GLY A 249 -3.91 22.55 -25.98
C GLY A 249 -4.16 21.46 -24.93
N TYR A 250 -4.90 20.41 -25.31
CA TYR A 250 -5.18 19.27 -24.43
C TYR A 250 -3.89 18.54 -24.04
N ALA A 251 -3.06 18.21 -25.03
CA ALA A 251 -1.79 17.55 -24.78
C ALA A 251 -0.87 18.42 -23.91
N SER A 252 -0.81 19.71 -24.16
CA SER A 252 -0.05 20.69 -23.38
C SER A 252 -0.40 20.65 -21.90
N GLU A 253 -1.69 20.63 -21.58
CA GLU A 253 -2.21 20.68 -20.21
C GLU A 253 -2.15 19.32 -19.52
N PHE A 254 -2.56 18.26 -20.20
CA PHE A 254 -2.79 16.95 -19.59
C PHE A 254 -1.76 15.87 -19.95
N GLY A 255 -0.83 16.14 -20.87
CA GLY A 255 0.10 15.14 -21.38
C GLY A 255 1.09 14.57 -20.35
N ALA A 256 1.23 15.23 -19.18
CA ALA A 256 2.01 14.75 -18.04
C ALA A 256 1.28 13.69 -17.20
N PHE A 257 -0.04 13.52 -17.39
CA PHE A 257 -0.84 12.55 -16.66
C PHE A 257 -1.03 11.30 -17.51
N GLY A 258 -0.46 10.20 -17.03
CA GLY A 258 -0.61 8.88 -17.61
C GLY A 258 -0.63 7.84 -16.49
N CYS A 259 -1.45 6.82 -16.63
CA CYS A 259 -1.46 5.69 -15.72
C CYS A 259 -1.75 4.41 -16.49
N LEU A 260 -1.43 3.26 -15.90
CA LEU A 260 -1.90 1.98 -16.39
C LEU A 260 -3.42 1.94 -16.33
N GLU A 261 -4.06 1.63 -17.44
CA GLU A 261 -5.49 1.37 -17.56
C GLU A 261 -5.67 -0.01 -18.19
N MET A 262 -6.47 -0.88 -17.58
CA MET A 262 -6.84 -2.20 -18.11
C MET A 262 -8.35 -2.38 -18.04
N GLY A 263 -9.02 -2.42 -19.20
CA GLY A 263 -10.47 -2.55 -19.38
C GLY A 263 -10.91 -3.99 -19.65
N HIS A 264 -11.50 -4.25 -20.84
CA HIS A 264 -11.97 -5.58 -21.26
C HIS A 264 -10.81 -6.54 -21.58
N VAL A 265 -10.02 -6.87 -20.56
CA VAL A 265 -8.85 -7.74 -20.65
C VAL A 265 -8.70 -8.57 -19.37
N GLU A 266 -7.95 -9.66 -19.49
CA GLU A 266 -7.40 -10.44 -18.40
C GLU A 266 -5.90 -10.54 -18.60
N GLY A 267 -5.11 -10.42 -17.53
CA GLY A 267 -3.66 -10.56 -17.65
C GLY A 267 -2.88 -9.89 -16.54
N ARG A 268 -1.56 -9.90 -16.71
CA ARG A 268 -0.58 -9.30 -15.80
C ARG A 268 0.24 -8.24 -16.52
N PHE A 269 0.51 -7.15 -15.81
CA PHE A 269 1.42 -6.09 -16.20
C PHE A 269 2.44 -5.89 -15.08
N TYR A 270 3.72 -6.18 -15.33
CA TYR A 270 4.68 -6.44 -14.23
C TYR A 270 6.13 -6.13 -14.55
N GLN A 271 6.94 -6.00 -13.49
CA GLN A 271 8.40 -5.94 -13.56
C GLN A 271 9.00 -6.98 -12.61
N LYS A 272 10.19 -7.48 -12.99
CA LYS A 272 11.00 -8.37 -12.16
C LYS A 272 12.24 -7.65 -11.72
N ILE A 273 12.48 -7.62 -10.41
CA ILE A 273 13.67 -7.06 -9.79
C ILE A 273 14.42 -8.22 -9.13
N SER A 274 15.71 -8.36 -9.41
CA SER A 274 16.57 -9.40 -8.84
C SER A 274 17.72 -8.75 -8.08
N GLY A 275 18.42 -9.54 -7.27
CA GLY A 275 19.51 -8.99 -6.43
C GLY A 275 18.99 -8.25 -5.21
N LEU A 276 17.70 -8.40 -4.87
CA LEU A 276 17.13 -7.82 -3.67
C LEU A 276 17.67 -8.54 -2.45
N ARG A 277 17.93 -7.79 -1.39
CA ARG A 277 18.17 -8.40 -0.10
C ARG A 277 16.91 -9.16 0.34
N PRO A 278 17.00 -10.35 0.92
CA PRO A 278 15.82 -10.95 1.53
C PRO A 278 15.24 -10.08 2.66
N GLY A 279 13.99 -10.31 3.04
CA GLY A 279 13.29 -9.53 4.05
C GLY A 279 11.91 -9.04 3.59
N LEU A 280 11.31 -8.18 4.40
CA LEU A 280 9.99 -7.62 4.18
C LEU A 280 10.06 -6.41 3.25
N TYR A 281 9.19 -6.42 2.24
CA TYR A 281 9.01 -5.35 1.29
C TYR A 281 7.56 -4.87 1.30
N ALA A 282 7.36 -3.60 0.94
CA ALA A 282 6.04 -3.05 0.64
C ALA A 282 6.02 -2.55 -0.79
N VAL A 283 5.08 -3.06 -1.58
CA VAL A 283 4.74 -2.53 -2.91
C VAL A 283 3.49 -1.66 -2.73
N THR A 284 3.55 -0.42 -3.17
CA THR A 284 2.41 0.50 -3.10
C THR A 284 2.09 1.06 -4.47
N ALA A 285 0.84 1.45 -4.69
CA ALA A 285 0.42 2.20 -5.86
C ALA A 285 -0.79 3.07 -5.55
N GLN A 286 -1.00 4.15 -6.28
CA GLN A 286 -2.30 4.81 -6.32
C GLN A 286 -3.17 4.06 -7.31
N ALA A 287 -4.31 3.54 -6.85
CA ALA A 287 -5.13 2.68 -7.70
C ALA A 287 -6.60 2.69 -7.34
N PHE A 288 -7.44 2.51 -8.36
CA PHE A 288 -8.86 2.26 -8.17
C PHE A 288 -9.46 1.43 -9.31
N PHE A 289 -10.63 0.86 -9.04
CA PHE A 289 -11.40 0.04 -9.95
C PHE A 289 -12.75 0.70 -10.27
N ASP A 290 -13.08 0.80 -11.55
CA ASP A 290 -14.36 1.25 -12.08
C ASP A 290 -15.21 0.02 -12.48
N THR A 291 -16.27 -0.24 -11.74
CA THR A 291 -17.24 -1.31 -12.05
C THR A 291 -18.16 -0.97 -13.20
N ASN A 292 -18.24 0.31 -13.61
CA ASN A 292 -19.15 0.83 -14.62
C ASN A 292 -18.43 1.15 -15.94
N ASP A 293 -17.68 0.17 -16.46
CA ASP A 293 -16.91 0.35 -17.69
C ASP A 293 -17.81 0.35 -18.94
N LYS A 294 -17.85 1.48 -19.65
CA LYS A 294 -18.78 1.72 -20.78
C LYS A 294 -18.11 1.97 -22.12
N CYS A 295 -16.80 2.18 -22.16
CA CYS A 295 -16.08 2.37 -23.43
C CYS A 295 -14.70 1.72 -23.38
N THR A 296 -14.19 1.33 -24.54
CA THR A 296 -12.80 0.94 -24.72
C THR A 296 -11.85 2.13 -24.55
N TYR A 297 -10.56 1.87 -24.36
CA TYR A 297 -9.54 2.93 -24.37
C TYR A 297 -9.32 3.59 -25.75
N LYS A 298 -9.61 2.90 -26.87
CA LYS A 298 -9.43 3.44 -28.24
C LYS A 298 -10.68 4.17 -28.71
N GLY A 299 -10.99 5.33 -28.12
CA GLY A 299 -11.89 6.33 -28.70
C GLY A 299 -13.31 5.87 -29.07
N GLY A 300 -13.77 4.72 -28.56
CA GLY A 300 -15.03 4.09 -28.95
C GLY A 300 -15.75 3.44 -27.77
N ALA A 301 -17.06 3.69 -27.68
CA ALA A 301 -17.94 2.94 -26.78
C ALA A 301 -17.85 1.43 -27.10
N TYR A 302 -17.97 0.58 -26.09
CA TYR A 302 -18.20 -0.82 -26.39
C TYR A 302 -19.54 -0.98 -27.10
N GLU A 303 -19.67 -2.03 -27.91
CA GLU A 303 -20.99 -2.43 -28.43
C GLU A 303 -21.96 -2.81 -27.30
N ALA A 304 -21.44 -3.32 -26.17
CA ALA A 304 -22.17 -3.57 -24.94
C ALA A 304 -21.34 -3.16 -23.71
N PRO A 305 -21.92 -2.52 -22.68
CA PRO A 305 -21.21 -2.20 -21.45
C PRO A 305 -20.50 -3.41 -20.83
N ASN A 306 -19.38 -3.17 -20.15
CA ASN A 306 -18.52 -4.18 -19.53
C ASN A 306 -18.54 -4.07 -17.99
N PRO A 307 -19.69 -4.22 -17.32
CA PRO A 307 -19.77 -4.00 -15.88
C PRO A 307 -19.08 -5.12 -15.09
N ALA A 308 -18.77 -4.85 -13.82
CA ALA A 308 -18.40 -5.86 -12.84
C ALA A 308 -19.21 -5.67 -11.55
N GLU A 309 -19.55 -6.76 -10.87
CA GLU A 309 -20.23 -6.67 -9.57
C GLU A 309 -19.30 -6.16 -8.47
N ALA A 310 -18.00 -6.41 -8.60
CA ALA A 310 -16.96 -5.93 -7.71
C ALA A 310 -15.58 -5.99 -8.41
N SER A 311 -14.55 -5.43 -7.78
CA SER A 311 -13.20 -5.42 -8.36
C SER A 311 -12.64 -6.83 -8.64
N ASN A 312 -12.00 -7.01 -9.78
CA ASN A 312 -11.27 -8.24 -10.14
C ASN A 312 -9.80 -7.94 -10.44
N ALA A 313 -9.30 -6.80 -9.95
CA ALA A 313 -7.94 -6.35 -10.15
C ALA A 313 -7.17 -6.30 -8.83
N TYR A 314 -5.88 -6.60 -8.91
CA TYR A 314 -5.00 -6.78 -7.77
C TYR A 314 -3.67 -6.07 -8.01
N LEU A 315 -3.19 -5.35 -7.01
CA LEU A 315 -1.77 -5.07 -6.86
C LEU A 315 -1.13 -6.34 -6.29
N TYR A 316 -0.05 -6.82 -6.88
CA TYR A 316 0.58 -8.05 -6.40
C TYR A 316 2.11 -7.94 -6.35
N ALA A 317 2.68 -8.79 -5.50
CA ALA A 317 4.10 -8.88 -5.20
C ALA A 317 4.42 -10.34 -4.88
N ASN A 318 5.03 -11.06 -5.84
CA ASN A 318 5.13 -12.52 -5.84
C ASN A 318 3.76 -13.20 -5.60
N ASP A 319 3.63 -13.93 -4.49
CA ASP A 319 2.43 -14.63 -4.05
C ASP A 319 1.48 -13.76 -3.20
N ALA A 320 1.94 -12.59 -2.74
CA ALA A 320 1.12 -11.63 -2.00
C ALA A 320 0.30 -10.74 -2.94
N GLU A 321 -0.95 -10.45 -2.56
CA GLU A 321 -1.83 -9.63 -3.37
C GLU A 321 -2.82 -8.79 -2.54
N THR A 322 -3.13 -7.60 -3.06
CA THR A 322 -4.14 -6.69 -2.52
C THR A 322 -5.15 -6.38 -3.61
N ARG A 323 -6.42 -6.68 -3.35
CA ARG A 323 -7.50 -6.28 -4.25
C ARG A 323 -7.57 -4.76 -4.35
N ILE A 324 -7.61 -4.23 -5.57
CA ILE A 324 -7.73 -2.79 -5.81
C ILE A 324 -9.18 -2.36 -5.55
N PRO A 325 -9.46 -1.37 -4.70
CA PRO A 325 -10.82 -0.97 -4.34
C PRO A 325 -11.59 -0.33 -5.47
N THR A 326 -12.92 -0.43 -5.39
CA THR A 326 -13.83 0.43 -6.13
C THR A 326 -13.89 1.82 -5.50
N LEU A 327 -14.01 2.88 -6.31
CA LEU A 327 -14.13 4.24 -5.78
C LEU A 327 -15.40 4.42 -4.94
N PRO A 328 -15.33 5.14 -3.81
CA PRO A 328 -16.51 5.69 -3.14
C PRO A 328 -17.31 6.60 -4.09
N GLU A 329 -18.62 6.75 -3.85
CA GLU A 329 -19.53 7.45 -4.75
C GLU A 329 -19.09 8.90 -5.07
N ASN A 330 -18.63 9.65 -4.07
CA ASN A 330 -18.17 11.04 -4.26
C ASN A 330 -16.92 11.13 -5.15
N ASP A 331 -15.97 10.22 -4.93
CA ASP A 331 -14.72 10.16 -5.69
C ASP A 331 -14.98 9.69 -7.12
N TYR A 332 -15.86 8.70 -7.28
CA TYR A 332 -16.33 8.25 -8.58
C TYR A 332 -16.97 9.40 -9.37
N ASN A 333 -17.87 10.17 -8.76
CA ASN A 333 -18.51 11.32 -9.41
C ASN A 333 -17.48 12.39 -9.82
N THR A 334 -16.47 12.65 -8.98
CA THR A 334 -15.37 13.57 -9.28
C THR A 334 -14.56 13.10 -10.48
N PHE A 335 -14.12 11.84 -10.47
CA PHE A 335 -13.43 11.21 -11.59
C PHE A 335 -14.26 11.28 -12.88
N LYS A 336 -15.56 10.98 -12.81
CA LYS A 336 -16.46 11.08 -13.98
C LYS A 336 -16.58 12.51 -14.50
N SER A 337 -16.61 13.52 -13.63
CA SER A 337 -16.62 14.93 -14.05
C SER A 337 -15.37 15.25 -14.87
N TYR A 338 -14.19 14.82 -14.41
CA TYR A 338 -12.95 15.02 -15.17
C TYR A 338 -12.95 14.29 -16.51
N VAL A 339 -13.46 13.05 -16.56
CA VAL A 339 -13.64 12.33 -17.82
C VAL A 339 -14.52 13.12 -18.79
N ASP A 340 -15.66 13.62 -18.33
CA ASP A 340 -16.62 14.34 -19.17
C ASP A 340 -16.10 15.71 -19.62
N GLU A 341 -15.45 16.46 -18.73
CA GLU A 341 -14.85 17.77 -19.01
C GLU A 341 -13.72 17.66 -20.03
N GLN A 342 -12.78 16.74 -19.80
CA GLN A 342 -11.65 16.50 -20.69
C GLN A 342 -12.09 15.94 -22.04
N TYR A 343 -13.11 15.06 -22.07
CA TYR A 343 -13.66 14.58 -23.34
C TYR A 343 -14.36 15.69 -24.13
N LYS A 344 -15.07 16.60 -23.45
CA LYS A 344 -15.74 17.75 -24.08
C LYS A 344 -14.76 18.77 -24.63
N SER A 345 -13.62 18.99 -23.96
CA SER A 345 -12.61 19.96 -24.40
C SER A 345 -11.95 19.60 -25.74
N LEU A 346 -12.01 18.33 -26.14
CA LEU A 346 -11.64 17.86 -27.49
C LEU A 346 -12.75 18.12 -28.53
N THR A 347 -13.42 19.28 -28.46
CA THR A 347 -14.41 19.71 -29.46
C THR A 347 -14.06 21.13 -29.88
N ASN A 348 -13.77 21.36 -31.17
CA ASN A 348 -13.53 22.70 -31.72
C ASN A 348 -14.68 23.09 -32.65
N ASP A 349 -15.30 24.25 -32.39
CA ASP A 349 -16.35 24.86 -33.22
C ASP A 349 -17.53 23.93 -33.59
N GLY A 350 -17.84 22.97 -32.71
CA GLY A 350 -18.94 22.02 -32.92
C GLY A 350 -18.60 20.83 -33.82
N GLU A 351 -17.37 20.73 -34.34
CA GLU A 351 -16.88 19.54 -35.04
C GLU A 351 -16.14 18.59 -34.09
N THR A 352 -16.30 17.28 -34.35
CA THR A 352 -15.59 16.24 -33.59
C THR A 352 -14.16 16.19 -34.09
N ASN A 353 -13.22 16.72 -33.32
CA ASN A 353 -11.80 16.57 -33.61
C ASN A 353 -11.12 15.79 -32.49
N ASP A 354 -10.37 14.75 -32.81
CA ASP A 354 -9.48 14.03 -31.89
C ASP A 354 -10.07 13.25 -30.73
N LYS A 355 -11.40 13.18 -30.56
CA LYS A 355 -12.05 12.31 -29.56
C LYS A 355 -11.72 10.83 -29.74
N GLN A 356 -11.37 10.39 -30.95
CA GLN A 356 -10.88 9.04 -31.20
C GLN A 356 -9.56 8.72 -30.48
N TYR A 357 -8.81 9.73 -30.03
CA TYR A 357 -7.55 9.59 -29.31
C TYR A 357 -7.70 9.76 -27.79
N PHE A 358 -8.92 10.07 -27.30
CA PHE A 358 -9.17 10.25 -25.88
C PHE A 358 -9.01 8.93 -25.12
N ARG A 359 -8.25 8.97 -24.02
CA ARG A 359 -8.00 7.83 -23.12
C ARG A 359 -8.35 8.21 -21.70
N ARG A 360 -9.00 7.32 -20.96
CA ARG A 360 -9.47 7.62 -19.60
C ARG A 360 -8.36 7.54 -18.55
N ASN A 361 -7.24 6.92 -18.87
CA ASN A 361 -6.06 6.95 -18.02
C ASN A 361 -5.57 8.37 -17.73
N VAL A 362 -5.75 9.32 -18.66
CA VAL A 362 -5.35 10.72 -18.45
C VAL A 362 -6.17 11.39 -17.33
N PRO A 363 -7.52 11.43 -17.37
CA PRO A 363 -8.30 11.95 -16.26
C PRO A 363 -8.19 11.10 -14.98
N ALA A 364 -7.94 9.79 -15.09
CA ALA A 364 -7.68 8.94 -13.92
C ALA A 364 -6.35 9.31 -13.22
N ALA A 365 -5.27 9.47 -13.98
CA ALA A 365 -3.98 9.94 -13.46
C ALA A 365 -4.09 11.37 -12.92
N TYR A 366 -4.83 12.26 -13.59
CA TYR A 366 -5.12 13.61 -13.09
C TYR A 366 -5.86 13.58 -11.74
N PHE A 367 -6.85 12.70 -11.61
CA PHE A 367 -7.60 12.47 -10.38
C PHE A 367 -6.70 11.96 -9.25
N LEU A 368 -5.92 10.90 -9.51
CA LEU A 368 -5.00 10.32 -8.53
C LEU A 368 -3.92 11.33 -8.09
N ALA A 369 -3.41 12.12 -9.03
CA ALA A 369 -2.42 13.17 -8.76
C ALA A 369 -3.03 14.45 -8.16
N GLN A 370 -4.36 14.54 -8.05
CA GLN A 370 -5.09 15.74 -7.63
C GLN A 370 -4.67 16.99 -8.44
N GLY A 371 -4.40 16.80 -9.73
CA GLY A 371 -3.90 17.83 -10.65
C GLY A 371 -2.43 18.25 -10.47
N ASN A 372 -1.69 17.63 -9.55
CA ASN A 372 -0.27 17.93 -9.31
C ASN A 372 0.64 16.96 -10.07
N GLN A 373 1.03 17.33 -11.28
CA GLN A 373 1.93 16.53 -12.12
C GLN A 373 3.36 16.36 -11.57
N PHE A 374 3.86 17.28 -10.74
CA PHE A 374 5.25 17.27 -10.30
C PHE A 374 5.46 16.43 -9.03
N SER A 375 4.65 16.68 -8.01
CA SER A 375 4.76 16.08 -6.68
C SER A 375 3.39 15.70 -6.13
N PRO A 376 2.71 14.70 -6.73
CA PRO A 376 1.41 14.26 -6.27
C PRO A 376 1.45 13.73 -4.83
N ASP A 377 0.31 13.80 -4.14
CA ASP A 377 0.13 13.12 -2.86
C ASP A 377 -0.12 11.62 -3.12
N GLU A 378 0.95 10.82 -3.06
CA GLU A 378 0.90 9.37 -3.27
C GLU A 378 0.10 8.61 -2.19
N THR A 379 -0.41 9.28 -1.15
CA THR A 379 -1.29 8.65 -0.14
C THR A 379 -2.74 8.57 -0.58
N PHE A 380 -3.15 9.40 -1.54
CA PHE A 380 -4.52 9.43 -2.05
C PHE A 380 -4.84 8.15 -2.85
N HIS A 381 -5.85 7.38 -2.41
CA HIS A 381 -6.15 6.04 -2.94
C HIS A 381 -4.95 5.08 -3.02
N ARG A 382 -4.07 5.14 -2.00
CA ARG A 382 -2.93 4.23 -1.90
C ARG A 382 -3.38 2.81 -1.57
N VAL A 383 -2.99 1.86 -2.40
CA VAL A 383 -3.06 0.41 -2.18
C VAL A 383 -1.67 -0.07 -1.79
N THR A 384 -1.57 -0.98 -0.82
CA THR A 384 -0.29 -1.53 -0.33
C THR A 384 -0.36 -3.04 -0.22
N THR A 385 0.62 -3.72 -0.81
CA THR A 385 0.87 -5.16 -0.68
C THR A 385 2.19 -5.37 0.05
N TYR A 386 2.20 -6.18 1.10
CA TYR A 386 3.44 -6.57 1.77
C TYR A 386 3.88 -7.95 1.32
N VAL A 387 5.18 -8.15 1.13
CA VAL A 387 5.74 -9.44 0.70
C VAL A 387 7.05 -9.71 1.40
N THR A 388 7.29 -10.96 1.80
CA THR A 388 8.61 -11.39 2.27
C THR A 388 9.38 -11.96 1.09
N VAL A 389 10.44 -11.27 0.66
CA VAL A 389 11.39 -11.78 -0.34
C VAL A 389 12.38 -12.70 0.38
N THR A 390 12.60 -13.90 -0.16
CA THR A 390 13.58 -14.87 0.35
C THR A 390 14.71 -15.02 -0.65
N ALA A 391 15.86 -15.55 -0.21
CA ALA A 391 16.96 -15.80 -1.13
C ALA A 391 16.56 -16.81 -2.20
N ASP A 392 16.91 -16.52 -3.45
CA ASP A 392 16.71 -17.45 -4.56
C ASP A 392 17.60 -18.69 -4.37
N GLU A 393 17.21 -19.82 -4.96
CA GLU A 393 17.97 -21.07 -4.83
C GLU A 393 19.43 -20.90 -5.28
N GLY A 394 20.37 -21.10 -4.36
CA GLY A 394 21.80 -20.94 -4.61
C GLY A 394 22.32 -19.49 -4.62
N SER A 395 21.48 -18.51 -4.27
CA SER A 395 21.84 -17.09 -4.15
C SER A 395 21.85 -16.62 -2.70
N ALA A 396 22.51 -15.49 -2.44
CA ALA A 396 22.38 -14.73 -1.18
C ALA A 396 21.33 -13.61 -1.28
N THR A 397 20.78 -13.40 -2.48
CA THR A 397 19.77 -12.39 -2.79
C THR A 397 18.51 -13.06 -3.32
N GLY A 398 17.39 -12.35 -3.27
CA GLY A 398 16.11 -12.79 -3.80
C GLY A 398 15.62 -11.98 -5.00
N SER A 399 14.55 -12.49 -5.60
CA SER A 399 13.79 -11.82 -6.65
C SER A 399 12.37 -11.41 -6.21
N LEU A 400 11.89 -10.32 -6.79
CA LEU A 400 10.54 -9.81 -6.64
C LEU A 400 9.91 -9.56 -8.03
N GLU A 401 8.83 -10.26 -8.32
CA GLU A 401 7.88 -9.88 -9.37
C GLU A 401 6.80 -9.01 -8.75
N LEU A 402 6.60 -7.80 -9.27
CA LEU A 402 5.56 -6.88 -8.80
C LEU A 402 4.79 -6.30 -9.97
N GLY A 403 3.50 -6.03 -9.77
CA GLY A 403 2.68 -5.46 -10.81
C GLY A 403 1.19 -5.45 -10.51
N VAL A 404 0.42 -5.38 -11.60
CA VAL A 404 -1.04 -5.36 -11.57
C VAL A 404 -1.56 -6.58 -12.32
N ARG A 405 -2.54 -7.26 -11.73
CA ARG A 405 -3.23 -8.41 -12.33
C ARG A 405 -4.72 -8.12 -12.42
N LYS A 406 -5.36 -8.54 -13.52
CA LYS A 406 -6.81 -8.50 -13.68
C LYS A 406 -7.32 -9.89 -14.08
N ASP A 407 -8.20 -10.45 -13.25
CA ASP A 407 -8.59 -11.86 -13.30
C ASP A 407 -9.88 -12.13 -14.08
N ALA A 408 -10.62 -11.08 -14.46
CA ALA A 408 -11.78 -11.19 -15.34
C ALA A 408 -11.95 -9.95 -16.21
N VAL A 409 -12.62 -10.08 -17.36
CA VAL A 409 -12.80 -8.97 -18.32
C VAL A 409 -13.66 -7.82 -17.82
N GLY A 410 -14.61 -8.07 -16.90
CA GLY A 410 -15.53 -7.03 -16.39
C GLY A 410 -14.81 -5.87 -15.69
N GLY A 411 -15.36 -4.66 -15.81
CA GLY A 411 -14.83 -3.44 -15.19
C GLY A 411 -13.46 -3.00 -15.71
N ARG A 412 -12.92 -1.94 -15.12
CA ARG A 412 -11.66 -1.31 -15.54
C ARG A 412 -10.83 -0.89 -14.34
N VAL A 413 -9.52 -1.14 -14.37
CA VAL A 413 -8.58 -0.72 -13.32
C VAL A 413 -7.68 0.39 -13.81
N TYR A 414 -7.37 1.34 -12.92
CA TYR A 414 -6.40 2.40 -13.13
C TYR A 414 -5.32 2.36 -12.04
N VAL A 415 -4.05 2.41 -12.41
CA VAL A 415 -2.91 2.33 -11.47
C VAL A 415 -1.81 3.30 -11.87
N ASP A 416 -1.36 4.13 -10.93
CA ASP A 416 -0.25 5.08 -11.08
C ASP A 416 0.68 5.07 -9.85
N ASN A 417 1.82 5.74 -9.96
CA ASN A 417 2.76 6.02 -8.87
C ASN A 417 3.15 4.78 -8.07
N ILE A 418 3.59 3.73 -8.78
CA ILE A 418 4.05 2.49 -8.16
C ILE A 418 5.35 2.77 -7.39
N SER A 419 5.42 2.28 -6.16
CA SER A 419 6.55 2.49 -5.26
C SER A 419 6.93 1.18 -4.56
N LEU A 420 8.22 1.02 -4.27
CA LEU A 420 8.79 -0.12 -3.58
C LEU A 420 9.60 0.35 -2.38
N TYR A 421 9.33 -0.26 -1.24
CA TYR A 421 10.02 0.01 0.01
C TYR A 421 10.61 -1.28 0.54
N TYR A 422 11.90 -1.25 0.89
CA TYR A 422 12.47 -2.30 1.73
C TYR A 422 12.16 -1.93 3.18
N ILE A 423 11.36 -2.75 3.86
CA ILE A 423 10.97 -2.54 5.26
C ILE A 423 12.01 -3.12 6.22
N GLY A 424 12.93 -3.96 5.74
CA GLY A 424 13.98 -4.59 6.54
C GLY A 424 13.83 -6.10 6.61
N ASN A 425 14.62 -6.73 7.49
CA ASN A 425 14.22 -7.94 8.23
C ASN A 425 14.70 -9.33 7.79
N GLU A 426 15.80 -9.46 7.05
CA GLU A 426 16.39 -10.78 6.78
C GLU A 426 16.94 -11.47 8.04
N ASP A 427 17.92 -10.85 8.71
CA ASP A 427 18.77 -11.56 9.68
C ASP A 427 18.10 -11.74 11.06
N GLU A 428 17.16 -10.85 11.42
CA GLU A 428 16.63 -10.77 12.78
C GLU A 428 15.14 -11.08 12.91
N HIS A 429 14.35 -11.05 11.83
CA HIS A 429 12.89 -11.25 11.92
C HIS A 429 12.25 -10.42 13.06
N LEU A 430 12.73 -9.17 13.21
CA LEU A 430 12.23 -8.15 14.12
C LEU A 430 10.71 -8.10 14.05
N SER A 431 10.11 -8.39 15.18
CA SER A 431 8.68 -8.45 15.35
C SER A 431 8.31 -7.84 16.69
N PHE A 432 7.03 -7.58 16.86
CA PHE A 432 6.41 -7.31 18.15
C PHE A 432 5.10 -8.07 18.21
N GLY A 433 4.44 -8.12 19.36
CA GLY A 433 3.26 -8.96 19.44
C GLY A 433 2.58 -9.04 20.79
N VAL A 434 1.54 -9.87 20.83
CA VAL A 434 0.81 -10.21 22.04
C VAL A 434 0.84 -11.72 22.25
N ASP A 435 1.16 -12.11 23.49
CA ASP A 435 0.92 -13.47 23.98
C ASP A 435 -0.41 -13.53 24.73
N ALA A 436 -1.41 -14.21 24.16
CA ALA A 436 -2.71 -14.37 24.82
C ALA A 436 -2.63 -15.18 26.13
N TYR A 437 -1.52 -15.88 26.36
CA TYR A 437 -1.30 -16.73 27.53
C TYR A 437 -0.29 -16.14 28.52
N GLY A 438 0.37 -15.03 28.16
CA GLY A 438 1.39 -14.40 28.98
C GLY A 438 0.82 -13.53 30.10
N ASP A 439 1.61 -13.30 31.15
CA ASP A 439 1.22 -12.45 32.28
C ASP A 439 1.28 -10.95 31.92
N GLU A 440 0.68 -10.09 32.75
CA GLU A 440 0.67 -8.63 32.55
C GLU A 440 2.08 -8.03 32.36
N SER A 441 3.10 -8.63 32.99
CA SER A 441 4.49 -8.18 32.90
C SER A 441 5.18 -8.48 31.57
N SER A 442 4.64 -9.41 30.76
CA SER A 442 5.19 -9.76 29.45
C SER A 442 4.67 -8.88 28.31
N VAL A 443 3.72 -7.98 28.57
CA VAL A 443 3.20 -7.04 27.57
C VAL A 443 4.32 -6.13 27.08
N ASP A 444 4.44 -6.02 25.76
CA ASP A 444 5.45 -5.17 25.13
C ASP A 444 5.27 -3.70 25.52
N THR A 445 6.34 -3.10 26.04
CA THR A 445 6.37 -1.70 26.50
C THR A 445 6.88 -0.72 25.44
N TYR A 446 7.29 -1.21 24.27
CA TYR A 446 7.81 -0.38 23.20
C TYR A 446 6.69 0.15 22.29
N THR A 447 7.02 1.24 21.61
CA THR A 447 6.23 1.80 20.52
C THR A 447 6.92 1.46 19.19
N TYR A 448 6.11 1.32 18.16
CA TYR A 448 6.57 0.92 16.84
C TYR A 448 5.96 1.87 15.81
N GLU A 449 6.70 2.92 15.45
CA GLU A 449 6.25 3.91 14.46
C GLU A 449 6.28 3.35 13.04
N LYS A 450 7.21 2.43 12.76
CA LYS A 450 7.36 1.83 11.43
C LYS A 450 6.98 0.35 11.40
N GLU A 451 6.81 -0.18 10.20
CA GLU A 451 6.12 -1.44 9.96
C GLU A 451 6.97 -2.69 10.23
N TYR A 452 6.45 -3.65 11.00
CA TYR A 452 7.09 -4.92 11.34
C TYR A 452 6.16 -6.10 11.06
N TYR A 453 6.66 -7.31 11.33
CA TYR A 453 5.78 -8.44 11.61
C TYR A 453 5.13 -8.27 12.99
N PHE A 454 3.83 -8.50 13.08
CA PHE A 454 3.11 -8.62 14.34
C PHE A 454 2.82 -10.11 14.62
N LYS A 455 3.13 -10.57 15.83
CA LYS A 455 2.97 -11.97 16.27
C LYS A 455 1.86 -12.07 17.31
N LEU A 456 0.80 -12.80 16.98
CA LEU A 456 -0.24 -13.16 17.92
C LEU A 456 -0.08 -14.62 18.33
N SER A 457 0.26 -14.88 19.59
CA SER A 457 0.18 -16.22 20.17
C SER A 457 -1.24 -16.47 20.68
N ARG A 458 -2.00 -17.27 19.94
CA ARG A 458 -3.36 -17.67 20.30
C ARG A 458 -3.87 -18.83 19.44
N LYS A 459 -4.52 -19.80 20.08
CA LYS A 459 -5.30 -20.82 19.36
C LYS A 459 -6.72 -20.34 19.06
N PHE A 460 -7.14 -20.45 17.80
CA PHE A 460 -8.55 -20.36 17.39
C PHE A 460 -9.09 -21.73 17.00
N ASN A 461 -10.38 -21.95 17.24
CA ASN A 461 -11.09 -23.06 16.62
C ASN A 461 -11.60 -22.58 15.26
N LEU A 462 -11.19 -23.25 14.18
CA LEU A 462 -11.61 -22.89 12.84
C LEU A 462 -13.14 -22.95 12.71
N ASN A 463 -13.69 -22.05 11.90
CA ASN A 463 -15.12 -21.95 11.61
C ASN A 463 -16.01 -21.71 12.86
N GLN A 464 -15.43 -21.27 13.97
CA GLN A 464 -16.16 -20.90 15.19
C GLN A 464 -15.89 -19.44 15.55
N TRP A 465 -16.94 -18.73 15.95
CA TRP A 465 -16.80 -17.38 16.46
C TRP A 465 -15.95 -17.35 17.74
N SER A 466 -15.08 -16.36 17.84
CA SER A 466 -14.20 -16.12 18.99
C SER A 466 -14.12 -14.63 19.30
N ALA A 467 -14.04 -14.24 20.57
CA ALA A 467 -13.75 -12.85 20.94
C ALA A 467 -12.36 -12.46 20.44
N LEU A 468 -12.22 -11.26 19.90
CA LEU A 468 -10.96 -10.71 19.45
C LEU A 468 -10.85 -9.24 19.86
N THR A 469 -9.69 -8.87 20.38
CA THR A 469 -9.16 -7.52 20.38
C THR A 469 -7.70 -7.61 19.95
N LEU A 470 -7.18 -6.60 19.28
CA LEU A 470 -5.77 -6.50 18.93
C LEU A 470 -5.28 -5.08 19.20
N PRO A 471 -4.03 -4.87 19.65
CA PRO A 471 -3.52 -3.54 19.99
C PRO A 471 -3.07 -2.72 18.77
N VAL A 472 -3.43 -3.17 17.57
CA VAL A 472 -2.94 -2.64 16.29
C VAL A 472 -4.09 -2.47 15.32
N ASP A 473 -3.91 -1.54 14.40
CA ASP A 473 -4.79 -1.40 13.24
C ASP A 473 -4.36 -2.41 12.17
N LEU A 474 -5.31 -3.12 11.57
CA LEU A 474 -5.05 -4.06 10.47
C LEU A 474 -5.98 -3.82 9.29
N THR A 475 -5.43 -3.91 8.08
CA THR A 475 -6.18 -3.89 6.83
C THR A 475 -6.86 -5.23 6.55
N GLY A 476 -7.86 -5.23 5.66
CA GLY A 476 -8.54 -6.45 5.23
C GLY A 476 -7.59 -7.56 4.74
N GLN A 477 -6.55 -7.17 3.99
CA GLN A 477 -5.53 -8.10 3.51
C GLN A 477 -4.73 -8.75 4.65
N GLN A 478 -4.21 -7.95 5.58
CA GLN A 478 -3.42 -8.49 6.70
C GLN A 478 -4.24 -9.50 7.52
N VAL A 479 -5.54 -9.23 7.68
CA VAL A 479 -6.46 -10.15 8.37
C VAL A 479 -6.70 -11.42 7.55
N LYS A 480 -6.88 -11.34 6.23
CA LYS A 480 -7.04 -12.51 5.35
C LYS A 480 -5.79 -13.37 5.25
N GLU A 481 -4.61 -12.76 5.11
CA GLU A 481 -3.33 -13.48 5.08
C GLU A 481 -3.11 -14.31 6.35
N ALA A 482 -3.48 -13.76 7.52
CA ALA A 482 -3.33 -14.45 8.79
C ALA A 482 -4.48 -15.43 9.09
N PHE A 483 -5.73 -15.05 8.82
CA PHE A 483 -6.91 -15.81 9.25
C PHE A 483 -7.66 -16.55 8.13
N GLY A 484 -7.19 -16.46 6.89
CA GLY A 484 -7.77 -17.08 5.69
C GLY A 484 -8.73 -16.16 4.94
N ASP A 485 -8.82 -16.34 3.61
CA ASP A 485 -9.57 -15.46 2.70
C ASP A 485 -11.06 -15.31 3.01
N GLU A 486 -11.68 -16.36 3.57
CA GLU A 486 -13.09 -16.40 3.95
C GLU A 486 -13.36 -15.90 5.38
N VAL A 487 -12.38 -15.29 6.05
CA VAL A 487 -12.53 -14.82 7.44
C VAL A 487 -13.75 -13.91 7.60
N GLU A 488 -14.54 -14.16 8.65
CA GLU A 488 -15.68 -13.32 9.00
C GLU A 488 -15.34 -12.51 10.26
N LEU A 489 -15.69 -11.23 10.25
CA LEU A 489 -15.38 -10.28 11.33
C LEU A 489 -16.62 -9.44 11.64
N CYS A 490 -16.91 -9.27 12.93
CA CYS A 490 -17.98 -8.38 13.40
C CYS A 490 -17.48 -7.48 14.54
N LYS A 491 -17.95 -6.24 14.61
CA LYS A 491 -17.59 -5.24 15.62
C LYS A 491 -18.77 -4.99 16.56
N LEU A 492 -18.49 -4.79 17.85
CA LEU A 492 -19.53 -4.45 18.83
C LEU A 492 -20.17 -3.10 18.49
N TYR A 493 -21.48 -3.08 18.31
CA TYR A 493 -22.28 -1.86 18.22
C TYR A 493 -22.74 -1.39 19.61
N GLY A 494 -23.28 -2.31 20.42
CA GLY A 494 -23.96 -1.97 21.68
C GLY A 494 -25.21 -2.81 21.88
N GLU A 495 -26.25 -2.23 22.46
CA GLU A 495 -27.59 -2.79 22.44
C GLU A 495 -28.19 -2.71 21.03
N ASN A 496 -28.99 -3.70 20.65
CA ASN A 496 -29.69 -3.69 19.39
C ASN A 496 -30.78 -2.59 19.40
N PRO A 497 -30.74 -1.61 18.48
CA PRO A 497 -31.71 -0.52 18.46
C PRO A 497 -33.14 -0.98 18.12
N GLN A 498 -33.31 -2.18 17.55
CA GLN A 498 -34.62 -2.78 17.26
C GLN A 498 -35.14 -3.66 18.40
N ASN A 499 -34.25 -4.13 19.28
CA ASN A 499 -34.59 -4.97 20.43
C ASN A 499 -33.56 -4.81 21.55
N HIS A 500 -33.82 -3.88 22.47
CA HIS A 500 -32.91 -3.54 23.58
C HIS A 500 -32.58 -4.70 24.53
N ASN A 501 -33.25 -5.85 24.40
CA ASN A 501 -32.87 -7.08 25.11
C ASN A 501 -31.76 -7.87 24.38
N GLN A 502 -31.05 -7.26 23.42
CA GLN A 502 -30.01 -7.90 22.63
C GLN A 502 -28.74 -7.06 22.59
N ILE A 503 -27.58 -7.72 22.64
CA ILE A 503 -26.28 -7.15 22.29
C ILE A 503 -26.03 -7.43 20.81
N LEU A 504 -25.73 -6.36 20.06
CA LEU A 504 -25.55 -6.38 18.61
C LEU A 504 -24.07 -6.27 18.24
N PHE A 505 -23.64 -7.20 17.38
CA PHE A 505 -22.42 -7.10 16.61
C PHE A 505 -22.76 -6.91 15.13
N GLU A 506 -22.14 -5.90 14.52
CA GLU A 506 -22.32 -5.56 13.11
C GLU A 506 -21.19 -6.15 12.26
N PRO A 507 -21.47 -6.61 11.03
CA PRO A 507 -20.46 -7.20 10.17
C PRO A 507 -19.47 -6.12 9.70
N VAL A 508 -18.19 -6.48 9.63
CA VAL A 508 -17.14 -5.63 9.07
C VAL A 508 -16.88 -6.06 7.64
N ASP A 509 -16.85 -5.10 6.71
CA ASP A 509 -16.43 -5.37 5.34
C ASP A 509 -14.92 -5.65 5.29
N ILE A 510 -14.58 -6.93 5.27
CA ILE A 510 -13.19 -7.42 5.19
C ILE A 510 -12.51 -7.05 3.86
N ASN A 511 -13.28 -6.64 2.84
CA ASN A 511 -12.74 -6.22 1.55
C ASN A 511 -12.46 -4.71 1.48
N ASN A 512 -12.68 -3.98 2.58
CA ASN A 512 -12.26 -2.59 2.67
C ASN A 512 -10.73 -2.51 2.59
N THR A 513 -10.24 -1.79 1.59
CA THR A 513 -8.81 -1.61 1.31
C THR A 513 -8.35 -0.17 1.53
N TYR A 514 -9.24 0.73 1.96
CA TYR A 514 -8.90 2.12 2.29
C TYR A 514 -8.62 2.31 3.77
N ASN A 515 -9.42 1.66 4.63
CA ASN A 515 -9.33 1.82 6.09
C ASN A 515 -8.99 0.50 6.76
N ALA A 516 -8.47 0.58 7.98
CA ALA A 516 -8.34 -0.58 8.85
C ALA A 516 -9.72 -1.23 9.08
N VAL A 517 -9.76 -2.55 9.01
CA VAL A 517 -10.96 -3.36 9.32
C VAL A 517 -10.96 -3.82 10.77
N ILE A 518 -9.76 -3.97 11.36
CA ILE A 518 -9.56 -4.08 12.80
C ILE A 518 -8.91 -2.80 13.25
N GLU A 519 -9.56 -2.09 14.15
CA GLU A 519 -9.04 -0.91 14.82
C GLU A 519 -8.47 -1.32 16.19
N ALA A 520 -7.37 -0.68 16.57
CA ALA A 520 -6.64 -0.99 17.79
C ALA A 520 -7.54 -0.93 19.03
N ASN A 521 -7.50 -2.00 19.81
CA ASN A 521 -8.13 -2.15 21.11
C ASN A 521 -9.66 -1.97 21.09
N MET A 522 -10.30 -2.37 19.98
CA MET A 522 -11.75 -2.42 19.84
C MET A 522 -12.27 -3.86 20.06
N CYS A 523 -13.59 -3.99 20.23
CA CYS A 523 -14.28 -5.23 20.59
C CYS A 523 -14.82 -5.92 19.34
N TYR A 524 -14.22 -7.05 18.96
CA TYR A 524 -14.59 -7.83 17.78
C TYR A 524 -14.98 -9.27 18.09
N LEU A 525 -15.76 -9.87 17.20
CA LEU A 525 -15.88 -11.31 17.04
C LEU A 525 -15.23 -11.69 15.71
N VAL A 526 -14.44 -12.76 15.70
CA VAL A 526 -13.78 -13.29 14.50
C VAL A 526 -14.12 -14.75 14.30
N LYS A 527 -14.31 -15.17 13.05
CA LYS A 527 -14.41 -16.57 12.65
C LYS A 527 -13.26 -16.90 11.71
N VAL A 528 -12.18 -17.45 12.29
CA VAL A 528 -10.95 -17.80 11.59
C VAL A 528 -11.15 -19.00 10.68
N LYS A 529 -10.51 -18.99 9.49
CA LYS A 529 -10.64 -19.99 8.43
C LYS A 529 -9.33 -20.72 8.11
N ALA A 530 -8.19 -20.11 8.40
CA ALA A 530 -6.86 -20.70 8.26
C ALA A 530 -6.23 -21.01 9.63
N ASP A 531 -5.47 -22.10 9.69
CA ASP A 531 -4.64 -22.41 10.85
C ASP A 531 -3.52 -21.37 11.03
N ALA A 532 -3.03 -21.25 12.27
CA ALA A 532 -1.87 -20.44 12.58
C ALA A 532 -0.65 -20.84 11.72
N LYS A 533 0.17 -19.86 11.31
CA LYS A 533 1.41 -20.10 10.54
C LYS A 533 2.34 -21.07 11.26
N PHE A 534 2.39 -20.97 12.59
CA PHE A 534 2.95 -22.00 13.47
C PHE A 534 1.80 -22.58 14.27
N ASN A 535 1.44 -23.84 14.03
CA ASN A 535 0.21 -24.46 14.56
C ASN A 535 0.47 -25.54 15.63
N GLU A 536 1.64 -25.50 16.26
CA GLU A 536 2.02 -26.40 17.34
C GLU A 536 2.01 -25.64 18.67
N ASN A 537 1.46 -26.26 19.72
CA ASN A 537 1.54 -25.66 21.06
C ASN A 537 2.95 -25.80 21.66
N ALA A 538 3.91 -25.07 21.10
CA ALA A 538 5.32 -25.15 21.46
C ALA A 538 5.88 -23.76 21.78
N ARG A 539 7.05 -23.73 22.42
CA ARG A 539 7.75 -22.48 22.65
C ARG A 539 8.11 -21.83 21.31
N TYR A 540 7.76 -20.56 21.14
CA TYR A 540 8.12 -19.75 19.99
C TYR A 540 9.01 -18.58 20.41
N THR A 541 9.94 -18.17 19.54
CA THR A 541 10.87 -17.07 19.82
C THR A 541 10.97 -16.18 18.60
N PHE A 542 10.98 -14.87 18.83
CA PHE A 542 11.28 -13.87 17.82
C PHE A 542 12.16 -12.78 18.44
N ASN A 543 12.75 -11.95 17.59
CA ASN A 543 13.58 -10.84 18.05
C ASN A 543 12.77 -9.54 17.99
N ARG A 544 13.06 -8.60 18.89
CA ARG A 544 12.54 -7.23 18.85
C ARG A 544 13.65 -6.21 19.09
N ARG A 545 13.40 -4.96 18.72
CA ARG A 545 14.25 -3.81 19.05
C ARG A 545 13.38 -2.64 19.47
N ASN A 546 13.88 -1.84 20.40
CA ASN A 546 13.26 -0.58 20.78
C ASN A 546 13.61 0.49 19.74
N GLU A 547 12.63 1.04 19.03
CA GLU A 547 12.88 2.10 18.06
C GLU A 547 13.43 3.40 18.67
N ALA A 548 13.11 3.69 19.93
CA ALA A 548 13.64 4.87 20.62
C ALA A 548 15.14 4.75 20.88
N TYR A 549 15.65 3.53 21.04
CA TYR A 549 17.06 3.24 21.32
C TYR A 549 17.48 1.94 20.62
N PRO A 550 17.58 1.93 19.28
CA PRO A 550 17.65 0.70 18.49
C PRO A 550 18.95 -0.09 18.66
N GLN A 551 20.00 0.54 19.19
CA GLN A 551 21.34 -0.03 19.42
C GLN A 551 21.78 -0.96 18.27
N TYR A 552 21.81 -0.44 17.04
CA TYR A 552 22.06 -1.25 15.83
C TYR A 552 23.36 -2.09 15.87
N GLY A 553 24.35 -1.72 16.70
CA GLY A 553 25.57 -2.50 16.91
C GLY A 553 25.48 -3.65 17.93
N SER A 554 24.35 -3.82 18.61
CA SER A 554 24.07 -4.87 19.60
C SER A 554 23.14 -5.94 19.01
N ALA A 555 23.18 -7.16 19.54
CA ALA A 555 22.18 -8.19 19.22
C ALA A 555 20.77 -7.73 19.65
N PRO A 556 19.72 -8.11 18.91
CA PRO A 556 18.35 -7.74 19.24
C PRO A 556 17.87 -8.49 20.49
N GLU A 557 16.81 -7.98 21.11
CA GLU A 557 16.19 -8.61 22.27
C GLU A 557 15.38 -9.84 21.84
N LYS A 558 15.52 -10.97 22.54
CA LYS A 558 14.71 -12.17 22.30
C LYS A 558 13.45 -12.15 23.14
N VAL A 559 12.30 -12.28 22.48
CA VAL A 559 10.99 -12.46 23.11
C VAL A 559 10.58 -13.93 22.98
N ILE A 560 10.06 -14.49 24.07
CA ILE A 560 9.66 -15.90 24.14
C ILE A 560 8.17 -15.96 24.45
N TYR A 561 7.44 -16.72 23.63
CA TYR A 561 6.08 -17.17 23.93
C TYR A 561 6.15 -18.64 24.31
N ASP A 562 5.61 -19.03 25.45
CA ASP A 562 5.68 -20.43 25.92
C ASP A 562 4.67 -21.35 25.22
N HIS A 563 3.68 -20.76 24.54
CA HIS A 563 2.65 -21.45 23.76
C HIS A 563 2.66 -20.94 22.30
N GLY A 564 2.49 -21.85 21.33
CA GLY A 564 3.03 -21.64 19.97
C GLY A 564 2.05 -21.60 18.80
N TYR A 565 0.78 -21.29 19.02
CA TYR A 565 -0.14 -21.03 17.90
C TYR A 565 0.05 -19.60 17.40
N ILE A 566 0.97 -19.39 16.46
CA ILE A 566 1.38 -18.05 16.04
C ILE A 566 0.72 -17.66 14.73
N TYR A 567 -0.14 -16.64 14.82
CA TYR A 567 -0.57 -15.87 13.68
C TYR A 567 0.41 -14.73 13.44
N GLU A 568 0.82 -14.56 12.20
CA GLU A 568 1.78 -13.54 11.77
C GLU A 568 1.10 -12.59 10.81
N PHE A 569 1.26 -11.29 11.04
CA PHE A 569 0.75 -10.23 10.20
C PHE A 569 1.91 -9.39 9.71
N THR A 570 2.00 -9.12 8.41
CA THR A 570 3.06 -8.30 7.81
C THR A 570 2.67 -6.83 7.76
N GLY A 571 3.63 -5.93 7.89
CA GLY A 571 3.39 -4.51 7.60
C GLY A 571 2.62 -3.76 8.70
N VAL A 572 2.78 -4.16 9.96
CA VAL A 572 2.01 -3.65 11.09
C VAL A 572 2.86 -2.65 11.89
N ASN A 573 2.27 -1.52 12.28
CA ASN A 573 2.87 -0.56 13.22
C ASN A 573 2.01 -0.47 14.49
N CYS A 574 2.58 0.11 15.56
CA CYS A 574 1.90 0.37 16.82
C CYS A 574 2.49 1.64 17.49
N PRO A 575 2.23 2.84 16.95
CA PRO A 575 2.79 4.10 17.47
C PRO A 575 2.42 4.35 18.94
N GLY A 576 1.20 3.98 19.33
CA GLY A 576 0.71 4.12 20.71
C GLY A 576 1.23 3.06 21.70
N GLY A 577 1.97 2.07 21.21
CA GLY A 577 2.39 0.90 21.99
C GLY A 577 1.22 -0.01 22.40
N ILE A 578 1.55 -1.15 23.00
CA ILE A 578 0.54 -2.12 23.43
C ILE A 578 -0.01 -1.72 24.80
N LYS A 579 -1.29 -1.32 24.84
CA LYS A 579 -2.00 -1.11 26.10
C LYS A 579 -2.28 -2.47 26.76
N LYS A 580 -1.98 -2.61 28.05
CA LYS A 580 -2.23 -3.86 28.81
C LYS A 580 -3.72 -4.21 28.88
N GLN A 581 -4.53 -3.24 29.29
CA GLN A 581 -5.98 -3.36 29.42
C GLN A 581 -6.64 -1.99 29.43
N GLU A 582 -7.93 -1.94 29.11
CA GLU A 582 -8.77 -0.75 29.27
C GLU A 582 -10.24 -1.18 29.27
N THR A 583 -11.09 -0.38 29.92
CA THR A 583 -12.54 -0.49 29.80
C THR A 583 -13.04 0.67 28.95
N LYS A 584 -13.78 0.37 27.90
CA LYS A 584 -14.32 1.35 26.96
C LYS A 584 -15.84 1.19 26.82
N PRO A 585 -16.59 2.28 26.60
CA PRO A 585 -18.00 2.18 26.27
C PRO A 585 -18.20 1.59 24.87
N SER A 586 -19.33 0.91 24.65
CA SER A 586 -19.83 0.63 23.30
C SER A 586 -20.18 1.93 22.56
N PRO A 587 -20.25 1.92 21.21
CA PRO A 587 -20.70 3.06 20.41
C PRO A 587 -21.99 3.75 20.90
N ASP A 588 -22.97 2.99 21.39
CA ASP A 588 -24.24 3.52 21.93
C ASP A 588 -24.17 3.96 23.41
N GLY A 589 -23.04 3.71 24.09
CA GLY A 589 -22.80 4.01 25.50
C GLY A 589 -23.60 3.18 26.50
N LYS A 590 -24.31 2.13 26.07
CA LYS A 590 -25.16 1.28 26.93
C LYS A 590 -24.42 0.11 27.54
N LEU A 591 -23.35 -0.32 26.89
CA LEU A 591 -22.49 -1.39 27.35
C LEU A 591 -21.08 -0.83 27.58
N ASN A 592 -20.29 -1.55 28.38
CA ASN A 592 -18.86 -1.39 28.43
C ASN A 592 -18.21 -2.72 28.05
N TYR A 593 -17.11 -2.66 27.32
CA TYR A 593 -16.24 -3.82 27.13
C TYR A 593 -14.90 -3.58 27.81
N THR A 594 -14.38 -4.61 28.44
CA THR A 594 -13.02 -4.63 28.99
C THR A 594 -12.23 -5.66 28.23
N TYR A 595 -11.05 -5.26 27.75
CA TYR A 595 -10.14 -6.12 27.01
C TYR A 595 -8.78 -6.21 27.70
N PHE A 596 -8.03 -7.25 27.35
CA PHE A 596 -6.69 -7.49 27.89
C PHE A 596 -5.75 -7.92 26.75
N ASN A 597 -4.53 -7.41 26.72
CA ASN A 597 -3.44 -7.87 25.84
C ASN A 597 -2.47 -8.80 26.58
N TYR A 598 -2.97 -9.47 27.63
CA TYR A 598 -2.30 -10.47 28.45
C TYR A 598 -3.38 -11.37 29.07
N HIS A 599 -3.01 -12.51 29.67
CA HIS A 599 -3.92 -13.42 30.36
C HIS A 599 -4.44 -12.79 31.68
N PRO A 600 -5.73 -12.43 31.78
CA PRO A 600 -6.27 -11.81 32.99
C PRO A 600 -6.64 -12.86 34.05
N GLU A 601 -6.77 -12.43 35.31
CA GLU A 601 -7.15 -13.31 36.42
C GLU A 601 -8.57 -13.89 36.24
N TYR A 602 -9.56 -13.03 35.95
CA TYR A 602 -10.94 -13.45 35.71
C TYR A 602 -11.77 -12.39 34.98
N ALA A 603 -12.87 -12.83 34.34
CA ALA A 603 -13.99 -11.95 34.01
C ALA A 603 -15.03 -11.96 35.14
N PRO A 604 -15.57 -10.80 35.56
CA PRO A 604 -16.44 -10.75 36.72
C PRO A 604 -17.81 -11.37 36.47
N LYS A 605 -18.43 -11.90 37.53
CA LYS A 605 -19.84 -12.31 37.55
C LYS A 605 -20.75 -11.22 36.96
N GLY A 606 -21.74 -11.62 36.18
CA GLY A 606 -22.68 -10.73 35.49
C GLY A 606 -22.16 -10.18 34.16
N SER A 607 -20.89 -10.43 33.81
CA SER A 607 -20.38 -10.09 32.49
C SER A 607 -20.85 -11.07 31.42
N TYR A 608 -20.67 -10.67 30.18
CA TYR A 608 -20.84 -11.52 29.02
C TYR A 608 -19.50 -11.83 28.36
N VAL A 609 -19.26 -13.09 28.01
CA VAL A 609 -18.00 -13.57 27.40
C VAL A 609 -18.26 -14.50 26.22
N MET A 610 -17.30 -14.57 25.29
CA MET A 610 -17.30 -15.53 24.18
C MET A 610 -16.35 -16.69 24.46
N SER A 611 -16.84 -17.93 24.40
CA SER A 611 -15.99 -19.12 24.50
C SER A 611 -16.55 -20.31 23.71
N GLY A 612 -15.69 -21.03 23.00
CA GLY A 612 -16.07 -22.25 22.26
C GLY A 612 -17.23 -22.03 21.26
N GLY A 613 -17.26 -20.89 20.57
CA GLY A 613 -18.32 -20.55 19.61
C GLY A 613 -19.64 -20.10 20.23
N ARG A 614 -19.71 -19.91 21.55
CA ARG A 614 -20.94 -19.54 22.27
C ARG A 614 -20.71 -18.35 23.20
N MET A 615 -21.73 -17.51 23.33
CA MET A 615 -21.74 -16.43 24.31
C MET A 615 -22.36 -16.91 25.63
N TYR A 616 -21.75 -16.49 26.74
CA TYR A 616 -22.18 -16.80 28.10
C TYR A 616 -22.51 -15.52 28.84
N HIS A 617 -23.56 -15.56 29.66
CA HIS A 617 -23.79 -14.56 30.70
C HIS A 617 -23.40 -15.20 32.03
N LEU A 618 -22.43 -14.59 32.71
CA LEU A 618 -21.71 -15.22 33.80
C LEU A 618 -22.51 -15.20 35.10
N THR A 619 -22.74 -16.37 35.68
CA THR A 619 -23.38 -16.51 36.99
C THR A 619 -22.40 -16.45 38.16
N ASP A 620 -21.10 -16.63 37.89
CA ASP A 620 -19.95 -16.49 38.80
C ASP A 620 -18.74 -15.93 38.03
N ASN A 621 -17.65 -15.61 38.71
CA ASN A 621 -16.41 -15.19 38.05
C ASN A 621 -15.89 -16.29 37.09
N TRP A 622 -15.24 -15.86 36.01
CA TRP A 622 -14.71 -16.75 34.98
C TRP A 622 -13.20 -16.62 34.86
N ASP A 623 -12.48 -17.61 35.40
CA ASP A 623 -11.01 -17.60 35.49
C ASP A 623 -10.32 -18.14 34.21
N SER A 624 -11.10 -18.50 33.18
CA SER A 624 -10.57 -19.06 31.92
C SER A 624 -10.58 -18.05 30.75
N LEU A 625 -10.60 -16.74 31.06
CA LEU A 625 -10.47 -15.71 30.03
C LEU A 625 -9.00 -15.65 29.58
N ILE A 626 -8.74 -15.42 28.30
CA ILE A 626 -7.38 -15.30 27.75
C ILE A 626 -7.12 -13.87 27.28
N GLY A 627 -5.85 -13.53 27.07
CA GLY A 627 -5.49 -12.29 26.41
C GLY A 627 -6.02 -12.23 24.99
N THR A 628 -6.12 -11.02 24.44
CA THR A 628 -6.79 -10.67 23.18
C THR A 628 -8.27 -11.05 23.12
N ALA A 629 -8.87 -11.43 24.25
CA ALA A 629 -10.31 -11.54 24.42
C ALA A 629 -10.84 -10.36 25.25
N TRP A 630 -12.15 -10.29 25.37
CA TRP A 630 -12.85 -9.25 26.11
C TRP A 630 -14.03 -9.85 26.88
N TYR A 631 -14.51 -9.11 27.88
CA TYR A 631 -15.83 -9.30 28.46
C TYR A 631 -16.66 -8.03 28.31
N ILE A 632 -17.99 -8.16 28.27
CA ILE A 632 -18.93 -7.04 28.19
C ILE A 632 -19.72 -6.95 29.50
N THR A 633 -20.03 -5.73 29.94
CA THR A 633 -20.93 -5.43 31.06
C THR A 633 -21.97 -4.40 30.63
N GLU A 634 -23.15 -4.45 31.22
CA GLU A 634 -24.14 -3.37 31.06
C GLU A 634 -23.67 -2.11 31.82
N ALA A 635 -23.70 -0.95 31.18
CA ALA A 635 -23.35 0.31 31.83
C ALA A 635 -24.35 0.67 32.95
N THR A 636 -25.58 0.20 32.84
CA THR A 636 -26.60 0.25 33.90
C THR A 636 -27.25 -1.13 34.00
N PRO A 637 -26.97 -1.92 35.05
CA PRO A 637 -27.46 -3.30 35.15
C PRO A 637 -28.98 -3.39 35.12
N SER A 638 -29.53 -4.16 34.18
CA SER A 638 -30.95 -4.50 34.13
C SER A 638 -31.29 -5.75 34.98
N GLN A 639 -32.58 -6.05 35.19
CA GLN A 639 -33.00 -7.22 35.98
C GLN A 639 -32.92 -8.55 35.21
N GLY A 640 -32.69 -8.52 33.90
CA GLY A 640 -32.63 -9.71 33.04
C GLY A 640 -31.35 -9.74 32.21
N SER A 641 -30.96 -10.91 31.71
CA SER A 641 -29.85 -11.00 30.77
C SER A 641 -30.28 -10.58 29.37
N LEU A 642 -29.44 -9.80 28.69
CA LEU A 642 -29.55 -9.56 27.25
C LEU A 642 -29.32 -10.86 26.48
N THR A 643 -29.67 -10.93 25.19
CA THR A 643 -29.36 -12.04 24.26
C THR A 643 -28.37 -11.57 23.19
N PHE A 644 -27.70 -12.46 22.44
CA PHE A 644 -26.73 -12.02 21.42
C PHE A 644 -27.26 -12.19 20.01
N VAL A 645 -27.00 -11.19 19.18
CA VAL A 645 -27.27 -11.23 17.74
C VAL A 645 -26.01 -10.81 16.99
N ILE A 646 -25.65 -11.63 16.00
CA ILE A 646 -24.71 -11.24 14.95
C ILE A 646 -25.54 -10.96 13.70
N ASP A 647 -25.44 -9.73 13.19
CA ASP A 647 -25.95 -9.40 11.87
C ASP A 647 -24.90 -9.84 10.83
N ASN A 648 -25.26 -10.78 9.96
CA ASN A 648 -24.36 -11.28 8.91
C ASN A 648 -24.64 -10.62 7.55
N GLY A 649 -25.35 -9.48 7.50
CA GLY A 649 -25.60 -8.72 6.27
C GLY A 649 -26.64 -9.34 5.31
N ASN A 650 -27.08 -10.58 5.55
CA ASN A 650 -28.19 -11.25 4.87
C ASN A 650 -29.37 -11.56 5.84
N GLY A 651 -29.40 -10.87 6.98
CA GLY A 651 -30.29 -11.13 8.11
C GLY A 651 -29.52 -11.54 9.37
N THR A 652 -30.22 -11.57 10.49
CA THR A 652 -29.67 -11.95 11.80
C THR A 652 -29.53 -13.47 11.88
N THR A 653 -28.32 -13.98 12.10
CA THR A 653 -28.18 -15.35 12.59
C THR A 653 -28.12 -15.31 14.11
N ASP A 654 -29.18 -15.79 14.77
CA ASP A 654 -29.14 -16.01 16.21
C ASP A 654 -28.00 -16.99 16.52
N ILE A 655 -27.02 -16.58 17.34
CA ILE A 655 -26.26 -17.57 18.10
C ILE A 655 -27.26 -18.19 19.05
N ASN A 656 -27.76 -19.39 18.72
CA ASN A 656 -28.79 -20.09 19.49
C ASN A 656 -28.52 -20.08 21.01
N GLY A 657 -29.18 -19.14 21.69
CA GLY A 657 -29.23 -18.97 23.15
C GLY A 657 -27.91 -18.58 23.80
N ILE A 658 -27.95 -17.51 24.61
CA ILE A 658 -26.96 -17.35 25.68
C ILE A 658 -27.01 -18.59 26.55
N VAL A 659 -25.84 -19.15 26.79
CA VAL A 659 -25.72 -20.19 27.81
C VAL A 659 -25.56 -19.47 29.15
N THR A 660 -26.58 -19.56 30.00
CA THR A 660 -26.51 -19.08 31.40
C THR A 660 -25.77 -20.07 32.31
N GLU A 661 -25.47 -21.26 31.80
CA GLU A 661 -24.64 -22.28 32.45
C GLU A 661 -23.16 -22.10 32.02
N THR A 662 -22.29 -21.86 32.99
CA THR A 662 -20.82 -21.99 32.83
C THR A 662 -20.52 -23.41 32.32
N PRO A 663 -19.61 -23.63 31.33
CA PRO A 663 -19.24 -24.97 30.88
C PRO A 663 -18.87 -25.84 32.07
N ALA A 664 -19.57 -26.96 32.18
CA ALA A 664 -19.68 -27.72 33.42
C ALA A 664 -18.32 -28.24 33.92
N GLY A 665 -17.73 -27.51 34.87
CA GLY A 665 -16.78 -28.00 35.85
C GLY A 665 -17.48 -28.40 37.15
N LYS A 666 -18.57 -29.21 37.06
CA LYS A 666 -19.29 -29.98 38.12
C LYS A 666 -20.80 -30.02 37.84
N ALA A 667 -21.28 -31.01 37.09
CA ALA A 667 -22.72 -31.26 36.97
C ALA A 667 -23.26 -31.95 38.24
N ALA A 668 -24.41 -31.50 38.75
CA ALA A 668 -25.11 -32.17 39.86
C ALA A 668 -25.64 -33.56 39.42
N GLU A 669 -25.47 -34.58 40.26
CA GLU A 669 -25.94 -35.95 39.99
C GLU A 669 -27.45 -36.11 40.23
N GLY A 670 -28.18 -36.48 39.16
CA GLY A 670 -29.57 -36.90 39.21
C GLY A 670 -30.42 -36.42 38.03
N VAL A 671 -31.71 -36.76 38.05
CA VAL A 671 -32.74 -36.24 37.15
C VAL A 671 -33.66 -35.29 37.91
N TYR A 672 -33.95 -34.15 37.31
CA TYR A 672 -34.79 -33.10 37.90
C TYR A 672 -35.99 -32.79 37.02
N THR A 673 -37.12 -32.39 37.61
CA THR A 673 -38.24 -31.80 36.87
C THR A 673 -37.87 -30.40 36.37
N ILE A 674 -38.64 -29.84 35.43
CA ILE A 674 -38.47 -28.44 34.98
C ILE A 674 -38.60 -27.42 36.13
N ASN A 675 -39.24 -27.80 37.24
CA ASN A 675 -39.39 -26.97 38.44
C ASN A 675 -38.26 -27.20 39.46
N GLY A 676 -37.20 -27.93 39.10
CA GLY A 676 -36.01 -28.13 39.93
C GLY A 676 -36.15 -29.19 41.03
N GLN A 677 -37.22 -29.99 41.04
CA GLN A 677 -37.38 -31.08 42.01
C GLN A 677 -36.61 -32.32 41.53
N LYS A 678 -35.71 -32.84 42.37
CA LYS A 678 -35.00 -34.10 42.09
C LYS A 678 -35.98 -35.27 42.13
N VAL A 679 -36.03 -36.03 41.04
CA VAL A 679 -36.93 -37.17 40.84
C VAL A 679 -36.21 -38.50 40.67
N ALA A 680 -34.92 -38.48 40.32
CA ALA A 680 -34.08 -39.67 40.32
C ALA A 680 -32.65 -39.32 40.76
N SER A 681 -31.98 -40.26 41.41
CA SER A 681 -30.59 -40.09 41.87
C SER A 681 -29.57 -40.58 40.86
N ASP A 682 -29.96 -41.50 39.99
CA ASP A 682 -29.22 -41.92 38.80
C ASP A 682 -29.62 -41.05 37.59
N LYS A 683 -28.94 -41.25 36.43
CA LYS A 683 -29.20 -40.49 35.18
C LYS A 683 -30.28 -41.15 34.30
N SER A 684 -31.09 -42.06 34.87
CA SER A 684 -32.05 -42.87 34.11
C SER A 684 -33.36 -42.11 33.88
N LEU A 685 -33.85 -42.16 32.63
CA LEU A 685 -35.15 -41.59 32.22
C LEU A 685 -36.23 -42.66 32.02
N ASN A 686 -35.90 -43.94 32.21
CA ASN A 686 -36.71 -45.06 31.72
C ASN A 686 -38.03 -45.27 32.47
N ASP A 687 -38.11 -44.85 33.74
CA ASP A 687 -39.28 -45.08 34.60
C ASP A 687 -40.00 -43.78 34.98
N LEU A 688 -39.71 -42.68 34.29
CA LEU A 688 -40.30 -41.38 34.57
C LEU A 688 -41.58 -41.17 33.74
N PRO A 689 -42.62 -40.53 34.30
CA PRO A 689 -43.81 -40.15 33.54
C PRO A 689 -43.48 -39.27 32.34
N LYS A 690 -44.37 -39.22 31.34
CA LYS A 690 -44.23 -38.32 30.19
C LYS A 690 -44.06 -36.88 30.66
N GLY A 691 -43.00 -36.21 30.21
CA GLY A 691 -42.64 -34.91 30.74
C GLY A 691 -41.26 -34.43 30.31
N ILE A 692 -40.93 -33.23 30.79
CA ILE A 692 -39.64 -32.57 30.55
C ILE A 692 -38.78 -32.71 31.80
N TYR A 693 -37.56 -33.23 31.61
CA TYR A 693 -36.59 -33.46 32.68
C TYR A 693 -35.25 -32.80 32.37
N ILE A 694 -34.51 -32.47 33.41
CA ILE A 694 -33.14 -31.94 33.33
C ILE A 694 -32.19 -33.01 33.85
N VAL A 695 -31.22 -33.41 33.01
CA VAL A 695 -30.15 -34.37 33.35
C VAL A 695 -28.81 -33.77 32.92
N ASN A 696 -27.90 -33.56 33.88
CA ASN A 696 -26.61 -32.86 33.66
C ASN A 696 -26.76 -31.50 32.93
N GLY A 697 -27.72 -30.66 33.34
CA GLY A 697 -27.98 -29.36 32.69
C GLY A 697 -28.66 -29.44 31.31
N LYS A 698 -28.89 -30.65 30.77
CA LYS A 698 -29.56 -30.83 29.47
C LYS A 698 -31.02 -31.23 29.64
N LYS A 699 -31.88 -30.63 28.81
CA LYS A 699 -33.31 -30.91 28.75
C LYS A 699 -33.58 -32.19 27.94
N TYR A 700 -34.33 -33.12 28.51
CA TYR A 700 -34.80 -34.35 27.88
C TYR A 700 -36.33 -34.44 27.92
N ILE A 701 -36.91 -35.03 26.87
CA ILE A 701 -38.36 -35.25 26.77
C ILE A 701 -38.60 -36.76 26.83
N VAL A 702 -39.30 -37.21 27.88
CA VAL A 702 -39.82 -38.57 27.96
C VAL A 702 -41.22 -38.56 27.33
N ARG A 703 -41.41 -39.35 26.26
CA ARG A 703 -42.57 -39.30 25.36
C ARG A 703 -43.64 -40.33 25.63
#